data_AF-A0A9P0I0D2-F1
#
_entry.id   AF-A0A9P0I0D2-F1
#
_cell.length_a   1.000
_cell.length_b   1.000
_cell.length_c   1.000
_cell.angle_alpha   90.00
_cell.angle_beta   90.00
_cell.angle_gamma   90.00
#
_symmetry.space_group_name_H-M   'P 1'
#
loop_
_entity.id
_entity.type
_entity.pdbx_description
1 polymer ?
#
loop_
_entity_poly.entity_id
_entity_poly.type
_entity_poly.pdbx_seq_one_letter_code
_entity_poly.pdbx_strand_id
1 'polypeptide(L)'
;MSVDAYGPSSQTLTFLDTEEADLIGADTQGSEFEFTDFTLPSQSQTQASQHDHGLSSSNQVNGLGRSDLSSKVSNVTNAIAELQFEEEDEALYSKELPDHACKYCGIHDPATVVMCNICNKWFCNGRGNTSGSHIINHLVRAKHKEAALHRDGPLGETLLECYSCGARNVFVLGFIPAKADSVVVLLCRQPCAAQSSLKDMNWDQEQWKPLISDRAFLSWLVKVPSEAEQMRARQVTPQQIGRLEELWRDNVDATFQDLEKPGVDEEPHQVLLRYEDGYQYQNIFGPLVKLEADYDKRLKESQTQEGIEVRWDVGLNKKTIAYFTLAKTDSDMKLMHGDELRLRYVGELHKAWSGVGHVIKVPDNYGDDVGLELKSGAGAPLDCTSNFVVDFIWKSTSFDRMQLALRKFAVDDSSVSGYIYRRLLGHEVEEVLFRVHLPKHFSAPNLPDLNRSQVYAVKHALQRPLSLIQGPPGTGKTVTSATIVYQLVRQNSGPVLVCAPSNTAVDQLTEKIHRTGLKVVRLCAKSREAMESSVSFLALHEQARALGSADSELRKLTRLKEEAGELSAADERRYRALRRAAERRLLDAADVVCTTCVGAGDPRVARMRFQSILIDEGMQSTEPECMVPVVLGARQLILVGDHCQLGPVVMCKKAAKAGLSQSLFERLVVLGIRPFRLEVQYRMHPELSRFPSDFFYEGSLQNGVSAEERRLHKIDFPWPRPDRPMFFYVTQGQEEIAGSGTSYLNRTEAANVEKLTTRFLKAGVRPEQIGIITPYEGQRSYLVQHMQYQGSLHAKLYQEIEVASVDAFQGREKDIIIMSCVRSNEHQGIGFLSDPRRLNVALTRAKYGLIVVGNPKVLSKQPLWNHLLAFYKERRVLTEGPLSNLKESAIQFAKPKKLVNAQNPGSHFMSTSMFDAREALVPGSVYDRARALRDPLAYVGPERAALLHAPVPAAAFSAHRGLRAPPAPAPRPARRRPPRLSQEPLSQQPPLSLSQGASQPDFSQESAAPDCPSQPDGLLSQDSTYQGGFRARCSQY
;
A
#
# COMPACT_ATOMS: atom_id res chain seq x y z
N MET A 1 -26.42 -13.83 63.48
CA MET A 1 -26.22 -14.78 62.36
C MET A 1 -25.77 -13.97 61.16
N SER A 2 -24.70 -14.37 60.50
CA SER A 2 -24.20 -13.73 59.28
C SER A 2 -25.08 -14.07 58.08
N VAL A 3 -25.02 -13.23 57.05
CA VAL A 3 -25.40 -13.58 55.68
C VAL A 3 -24.30 -13.00 54.80
N ASP A 4 -23.56 -13.88 54.12
CA ASP A 4 -22.36 -13.51 53.36
C ASP A 4 -22.72 -12.85 52.01
N ALA A 5 -21.93 -11.85 51.62
CA ALA A 5 -21.98 -11.24 50.30
C ALA A 5 -20.81 -11.72 49.45
N TYR A 6 -21.08 -12.53 48.44
CA TYR A 6 -20.08 -12.93 47.44
C TYR A 6 -19.70 -11.73 46.55
N GLY A 7 -18.43 -11.32 46.59
CA GLY A 7 -17.80 -10.45 45.60
C GLY A 7 -16.99 -11.27 44.59
N PRO A 8 -16.75 -10.77 43.36
CA PRO A 8 -15.91 -11.45 42.38
C PRO A 8 -14.44 -11.43 42.82
N SER A 9 -13.80 -12.60 42.79
CA SER A 9 -12.39 -12.78 43.16
C SER A 9 -11.45 -12.28 42.07
N SER A 10 -10.91 -11.06 42.23
CA SER A 10 -9.75 -10.55 41.46
C SER A 10 -8.65 -10.18 42.45
N GLN A 11 -7.44 -10.72 42.25
CA GLN A 11 -6.36 -10.66 43.24
C GLN A 11 -5.47 -9.44 43.03
N THR A 12 -5.19 -8.71 44.12
CA THR A 12 -4.11 -7.72 44.17
C THR A 12 -2.76 -8.42 44.36
N LEU A 13 -1.74 -8.03 43.59
CA LEU A 13 -0.41 -8.63 43.66
C LEU A 13 0.41 -8.03 44.81
N THR A 14 0.86 -8.87 45.73
CA THR A 14 1.67 -8.52 46.92
C THR A 14 2.99 -9.28 46.93
N PHE A 15 4.09 -8.59 47.24
CA PHE A 15 5.42 -9.20 47.37
C PHE A 15 5.62 -9.83 48.76
N LEU A 16 6.52 -10.82 48.83
CA LEU A 16 7.14 -11.30 50.06
C LEU A 16 8.65 -11.11 49.95
N ASP A 17 9.24 -10.36 50.90
CA ASP A 17 10.68 -10.08 50.91
C ASP A 17 11.50 -11.30 51.32
N THR A 18 12.67 -11.47 50.70
CA THR A 18 13.74 -12.34 51.19
C THR A 18 15.11 -11.64 51.06
N GLU A 19 15.54 -11.11 52.20
CA GLU A 19 16.92 -10.86 52.69
C GLU A 19 17.92 -10.04 51.84
N GLU A 20 18.47 -9.01 52.48
CA GLU A 20 19.57 -8.18 51.99
C GLU A 20 20.93 -8.89 52.13
N ALA A 21 21.82 -8.73 51.13
CA ALA A 21 23.27 -8.83 51.34
C ALA A 21 24.08 -8.02 50.29
N ASP A 22 24.95 -7.16 50.80
CA ASP A 22 26.17 -6.58 50.22
C ASP A 22 26.15 -5.80 48.88
N LEU A 23 26.06 -4.47 49.06
CA LEU A 23 26.68 -3.46 48.19
C LEU A 23 28.22 -3.50 48.29
N ILE A 24 28.92 -3.78 47.19
CA ILE A 24 30.30 -3.31 46.96
C ILE A 24 30.39 -2.74 45.54
N GLY A 25 30.84 -1.49 45.41
CA GLY A 25 31.02 -0.83 44.12
C GLY A 25 32.39 -1.10 43.50
N ALA A 26 32.46 -1.05 42.15
CA ALA A 26 33.70 -0.96 41.40
C ALA A 26 33.48 -0.08 40.15
N ASP A 27 34.38 0.88 39.95
CA ASP A 27 34.33 1.85 38.86
C ASP A 27 34.89 1.31 37.53
N THR A 28 34.37 1.87 36.44
CA THR A 28 34.99 2.06 35.11
C THR A 28 36.12 1.12 34.64
N GLN A 29 35.91 0.45 33.50
CA GLN A 29 36.73 0.65 32.29
C GLN A 29 36.06 0.03 31.05
N GLY A 30 36.21 0.67 29.90
CA GLY A 30 35.64 0.20 28.63
C GLY A 30 36.59 -0.69 27.85
N SER A 31 36.06 -1.65 27.11
CA SER A 31 36.80 -2.44 26.13
C SER A 31 36.54 -1.93 24.71
N GLU A 32 37.53 -1.24 24.15
CA GLU A 32 37.61 -0.97 22.71
C GLU A 32 37.80 -2.30 21.96
N PHE A 33 36.93 -2.62 21.00
CA PHE A 33 37.26 -3.54 19.91
C PHE A 33 36.56 -3.09 18.62
N GLU A 34 37.33 -2.47 17.74
CA GLU A 34 36.96 -2.31 16.33
C GLU A 34 37.01 -3.68 15.64
N PHE A 35 36.11 -3.92 14.68
CA PHE A 35 36.38 -4.87 13.61
C PHE A 35 35.85 -4.34 12.28
N THR A 36 36.77 -4.08 11.37
CA THR A 36 36.52 -3.65 9.99
C THR A 36 36.50 -4.83 9.03
N ASP A 37 35.69 -4.72 7.99
CA ASP A 37 35.75 -5.40 6.68
C ASP A 37 36.18 -6.89 6.61
N PHE A 38 35.30 -7.70 6.02
CA PHE A 38 35.74 -8.52 4.87
C PHE A 38 34.63 -8.68 3.83
N THR A 39 34.98 -8.54 2.56
CA THR A 39 34.08 -8.68 1.41
C THR A 39 34.65 -9.64 0.38
N LEU A 40 33.75 -10.42 -0.25
CA LEU A 40 33.90 -11.10 -1.55
C LEU A 40 34.90 -12.30 -1.61
N PRO A 41 34.85 -13.15 -2.66
CA PRO A 41 33.97 -13.11 -3.84
C PRO A 41 33.10 -14.36 -4.09
N SER A 42 32.07 -14.19 -4.91
CA SER A 42 31.28 -15.28 -5.51
C SER A 42 31.95 -15.84 -6.77
N GLN A 43 32.46 -17.07 -6.72
CA GLN A 43 32.71 -17.89 -7.92
C GLN A 43 32.51 -19.38 -7.62
N SER A 44 31.48 -19.99 -8.20
CA SER A 44 31.46 -21.42 -8.52
C SER A 44 30.53 -21.66 -9.71
N GLN A 45 31.14 -21.83 -10.89
CA GLN A 45 30.45 -22.40 -12.04
C GLN A 45 30.23 -23.89 -11.75
N THR A 46 29.00 -24.37 -11.78
CA THR A 46 28.69 -25.80 -11.81
C THR A 46 28.37 -26.22 -13.25
N GLN A 47 29.40 -26.59 -14.00
CA GLN A 47 29.21 -27.46 -15.16
C GLN A 47 28.91 -28.88 -14.68
N ALA A 48 27.99 -29.56 -15.35
CA ALA A 48 27.59 -30.92 -15.03
C ALA A 48 28.54 -31.95 -15.67
N SER A 49 28.97 -32.95 -14.89
CA SER A 49 29.43 -34.24 -15.43
C SER A 49 29.36 -35.34 -14.37
N GLN A 50 28.37 -36.20 -14.51
CA GLN A 50 28.36 -37.66 -14.27
C GLN A 50 29.33 -38.24 -13.21
N HIS A 51 28.74 -38.84 -12.17
CA HIS A 51 29.36 -39.98 -11.48
C HIS A 51 29.29 -41.23 -12.38
N ASP A 52 30.40 -41.97 -12.47
CA ASP A 52 30.40 -43.41 -12.75
C ASP A 52 31.50 -44.09 -11.89
N HIS A 53 31.38 -45.41 -11.70
CA HIS A 53 32.13 -46.20 -10.72
C HIS A 53 33.57 -46.53 -11.15
N GLY A 54 34.51 -46.70 -10.19
CA GLY A 54 35.91 -47.03 -10.54
C GLY A 54 36.86 -47.40 -9.38
N LEU A 55 36.76 -48.64 -8.92
CA LEU A 55 37.67 -49.44 -8.09
C LEU A 55 39.20 -49.12 -8.08
N SER A 56 39.74 -48.99 -6.86
CA SER A 56 40.97 -49.62 -6.29
C SER A 56 42.37 -49.56 -6.95
N SER A 57 43.37 -49.28 -6.10
CA SER A 57 44.79 -49.72 -6.16
C SER A 57 45.71 -49.07 -7.21
N SER A 58 47.04 -48.96 -7.03
CA SER A 58 47.89 -48.90 -5.80
C SER A 58 49.29 -48.37 -6.13
N ASN A 59 50.00 -47.89 -5.10
CA ASN A 59 51.48 -47.88 -4.94
C ASN A 59 52.41 -46.94 -5.74
N GLN A 60 53.28 -46.28 -4.94
CA GLN A 60 54.75 -46.07 -5.13
C GLN A 60 55.26 -44.96 -6.09
N VAL A 61 56.36 -44.22 -5.81
CA VAL A 61 57.15 -43.96 -4.56
C VAL A 61 58.16 -42.80 -4.77
N ASN A 62 58.71 -42.22 -3.68
CA ASN A 62 59.85 -41.25 -3.57
C ASN A 62 59.69 -39.83 -4.18
N GLY A 63 60.24 -38.76 -3.58
CA GLY A 63 60.91 -38.62 -2.27
C GLY A 63 61.87 -37.42 -2.16
N LEU A 64 62.03 -36.87 -0.94
CA LEU A 64 63.00 -35.83 -0.47
C LEU A 64 62.66 -34.35 -0.81
N GLY A 65 62.62 -33.41 0.15
CA GLY A 65 62.77 -33.54 1.61
C GLY A 65 62.75 -32.20 2.39
N ARG A 66 63.03 -32.29 3.70
CA ARG A 66 63.01 -31.26 4.78
C ARG A 66 61.62 -30.84 5.30
N SER A 67 61.36 -30.66 6.60
CA SER A 67 61.83 -31.18 7.91
C SER A 67 61.27 -30.21 8.98
N ASP A 68 60.95 -30.69 10.18
CA ASP A 68 60.54 -29.92 11.37
C ASP A 68 59.16 -29.21 11.38
N LEU A 69 58.07 -29.99 11.46
CA LEU A 69 56.90 -29.62 12.28
C LEU A 69 55.97 -30.80 12.71
N SER A 70 56.50 -32.02 12.92
CA SER A 70 55.67 -33.23 13.12
C SER A 70 55.79 -33.92 14.49
N SER A 71 56.70 -33.50 15.38
CA SER A 71 57.02 -34.22 16.63
C SER A 71 56.12 -33.88 17.84
N LYS A 72 55.03 -33.14 17.66
CA LYS A 72 54.07 -32.79 18.74
C LYS A 72 52.65 -33.34 18.58
N VAL A 73 52.34 -34.04 17.48
CA VAL A 73 51.00 -34.58 17.21
C VAL A 73 50.87 -36.06 17.63
N SER A 74 51.96 -36.82 17.60
CA SER A 74 51.96 -38.28 17.85
C SER A 74 51.80 -38.70 19.32
N ASN A 75 51.94 -37.80 20.29
CA ASN A 75 51.73 -38.12 21.71
C ASN A 75 50.29 -37.87 22.20
N VAL A 76 49.42 -37.24 21.39
CA VAL A 76 48.02 -36.99 21.78
C VAL A 76 47.10 -38.14 21.34
N THR A 77 47.36 -38.74 20.17
CA THR A 77 46.54 -39.84 19.63
C THR A 77 46.65 -41.14 20.42
N ASN A 78 47.78 -41.41 21.09
CA ASN A 78 47.96 -42.66 21.86
C ASN A 78 47.39 -42.59 23.28
N ALA A 79 46.98 -41.42 23.77
CA ALA A 79 46.34 -41.26 25.09
C ALA A 79 44.80 -41.38 25.04
N ILE A 80 44.22 -41.54 23.84
CA ILE A 80 42.76 -41.61 23.63
C ILE A 80 42.27 -43.07 23.45
N ALA A 81 43.19 -44.03 23.26
CA ALA A 81 42.88 -45.42 22.95
C ALA A 81 42.72 -46.37 24.18
N GLU A 82 42.92 -45.87 25.41
CA GLU A 82 42.77 -46.65 26.66
C GLU A 82 41.76 -46.01 27.64
N LEU A 83 40.69 -45.40 27.12
CA LEU A 83 39.49 -45.13 27.90
C LEU A 83 38.42 -46.13 27.51
N GLN A 84 38.36 -47.23 28.28
CA GLN A 84 37.19 -48.10 28.33
C GLN A 84 36.01 -47.26 28.86
N PHE A 85 35.09 -46.90 27.98
CA PHE A 85 33.75 -46.56 28.41
C PHE A 85 33.03 -47.87 28.69
N GLU A 86 32.69 -48.11 29.95
CA GLU A 86 31.87 -49.23 30.36
C GLU A 86 30.49 -49.11 29.69
N GLU A 87 29.98 -50.21 29.13
CA GLU A 87 28.63 -50.29 28.55
C GLU A 87 27.56 -50.36 29.65
N GLU A 88 27.51 -49.33 30.51
CA GLU A 88 26.43 -49.11 31.47
C GLU A 88 25.83 -47.70 31.24
N ASP A 89 24.49 -47.61 31.28
CA ASP A 89 23.66 -46.41 31.11
C ASP A 89 23.42 -45.81 29.70
N GLU A 90 23.18 -46.64 28.66
CA GLU A 90 22.28 -46.26 27.54
C GLU A 90 20.80 -46.08 27.97
N ALA A 91 20.50 -46.12 29.27
CA ALA A 91 19.17 -45.98 29.86
C ALA A 91 18.88 -44.59 30.47
N LEU A 92 19.77 -43.59 30.37
CA LEU A 92 19.68 -42.34 31.14
C LEU A 92 19.52 -41.02 30.34
N TYR A 93 19.26 -41.07 29.03
CA TYR A 93 19.02 -39.86 28.21
C TYR A 93 17.68 -39.82 27.46
N SER A 94 16.62 -40.32 28.11
CA SER A 94 15.23 -39.91 27.84
C SER A 94 14.57 -39.31 29.08
N LYS A 95 15.26 -38.37 29.77
CA LYS A 95 14.56 -37.43 30.66
C LYS A 95 13.63 -36.57 29.80
N GLU A 96 12.36 -36.95 29.77
CA GLU A 96 11.30 -36.10 29.24
C GLU A 96 11.40 -34.73 29.90
N LEU A 97 11.45 -33.68 29.07
CA LEU A 97 11.47 -32.32 29.57
C LEU A 97 10.15 -32.06 30.33
N PRO A 98 10.17 -31.33 31.46
CA PRO A 98 8.95 -30.99 32.18
C PRO A 98 7.88 -30.39 31.26
N ASP A 99 6.60 -30.60 31.55
CA ASP A 99 5.51 -30.08 30.71
C ASP A 99 5.59 -28.56 30.46
N HIS A 100 6.08 -27.83 31.47
CA HIS A 100 6.32 -26.38 31.43
C HIS A 100 7.58 -25.95 30.68
N ALA A 101 8.33 -26.87 30.06
CA ALA A 101 9.52 -26.55 29.29
C ALA A 101 9.18 -25.76 28.02
N CYS A 102 9.99 -24.74 27.73
CA CYS A 102 9.86 -23.88 26.56
C CYS A 102 9.88 -24.70 25.26
N LYS A 103 8.77 -24.73 24.53
CA LYS A 103 8.62 -25.58 23.33
C LYS A 103 9.55 -25.20 22.16
N TYR A 104 10.23 -24.05 22.21
CA TYR A 104 11.37 -23.76 21.33
C TYR A 104 12.69 -24.37 21.86
N CYS A 105 13.19 -23.87 22.99
CA CYS A 105 14.58 -24.08 23.42
C CYS A 105 14.78 -25.09 24.57
N GLY A 106 13.73 -25.52 25.25
CA GLY A 106 13.79 -26.48 26.37
C GLY A 106 14.08 -25.89 27.76
N ILE A 107 14.24 -24.57 27.90
CA ILE A 107 14.37 -23.90 29.22
C ILE A 107 13.10 -24.13 30.04
N HIS A 108 13.27 -24.52 31.31
CA HIS A 108 12.22 -25.03 32.19
C HIS A 108 12.37 -24.58 33.66
N ASP A 109 13.05 -23.45 33.93
CA ASP A 109 12.96 -22.82 35.27
C ASP A 109 11.55 -22.20 35.42
N PRO A 110 10.73 -22.63 36.41
CA PRO A 110 9.43 -22.05 36.74
C PRO A 110 9.38 -20.52 36.77
N ALA A 111 10.43 -19.85 37.27
CA ALA A 111 10.45 -18.40 37.39
C ALA A 111 10.66 -17.67 36.04
N THR A 112 11.02 -18.40 34.99
CA THR A 112 11.35 -17.85 33.67
C THR A 112 10.36 -18.23 32.56
N VAL A 113 9.41 -19.14 32.83
CA VAL A 113 8.46 -19.67 31.85
C VAL A 113 7.06 -19.10 32.02
N VAL A 114 6.36 -18.99 30.90
CA VAL A 114 5.02 -18.41 30.78
C VAL A 114 4.18 -19.34 29.90
N MET A 115 2.95 -19.63 30.32
CA MET A 115 2.00 -20.40 29.52
C MET A 115 1.24 -19.48 28.58
N CYS A 116 1.10 -19.88 27.32
CA CYS A 116 0.16 -19.27 26.39
C CYS A 116 -1.17 -20.02 26.44
N ASN A 117 -2.19 -19.42 27.07
CA ASN A 117 -3.46 -20.08 27.40
C ASN A 117 -4.31 -20.47 26.18
N ILE A 118 -4.02 -19.92 25.01
CA ILE A 118 -4.78 -20.21 23.79
C ILE A 118 -4.35 -21.54 23.14
N CYS A 119 -3.09 -21.96 23.37
CA CYS A 119 -2.56 -23.21 22.82
C CYS A 119 -1.96 -24.15 23.87
N ASN A 120 -2.02 -23.78 25.16
CA ASN A 120 -1.50 -24.53 26.30
C ASN A 120 -0.02 -24.96 26.14
N LYS A 121 0.78 -24.11 25.47
CA LYS A 121 2.23 -24.30 25.29
C LYS A 121 3.00 -23.30 26.13
N TRP A 122 4.11 -23.76 26.70
CA TRP A 122 5.00 -22.96 27.54
C TRP A 122 6.17 -22.39 26.74
N PHE A 123 6.58 -21.16 27.10
CA PHE A 123 7.69 -20.45 26.50
C PHE A 123 8.44 -19.62 27.55
N CYS A 124 9.77 -19.51 27.43
CA CYS A 124 10.56 -18.73 28.39
C CYS A 124 10.64 -17.24 28.02
N ASN A 125 10.99 -16.41 29.00
CA ASN A 125 11.28 -14.98 28.82
C ASN A 125 12.72 -14.71 28.31
N GLY A 126 13.51 -15.76 28.04
CA GLY A 126 14.84 -15.66 27.41
C GLY A 126 14.75 -15.34 25.91
N ARG A 127 15.77 -14.65 25.39
CA ARG A 127 15.83 -14.22 23.97
C ARG A 127 16.53 -15.22 23.05
N GLY A 128 17.51 -15.96 23.57
CA GLY A 128 18.38 -16.83 22.77
C GLY A 128 18.93 -16.10 21.54
N ASN A 129 18.91 -16.77 20.38
CA ASN A 129 19.35 -16.21 19.11
C ASN A 129 18.28 -15.35 18.39
N THR A 130 17.32 -14.78 19.13
CA THR A 130 16.19 -14.04 18.55
C THR A 130 16.06 -12.62 19.11
N SER A 131 15.38 -11.74 18.35
CA SER A 131 15.29 -10.29 18.67
C SER A 131 14.34 -9.91 19.82
N GLY A 132 13.83 -10.88 20.58
CA GLY A 132 12.82 -10.73 21.64
C GLY A 132 12.70 -12.04 22.41
N SER A 133 11.92 -12.09 23.49
CA SER A 133 11.79 -13.33 24.25
C SER A 133 10.98 -14.39 23.49
N HIS A 134 11.21 -15.67 23.80
CA HIS A 134 10.50 -16.76 23.15
C HIS A 134 8.97 -16.66 23.33
N ILE A 135 8.48 -16.30 24.52
CA ILE A 135 7.04 -16.07 24.73
C ILE A 135 6.49 -14.94 23.85
N ILE A 136 7.14 -13.78 23.79
CA ILE A 136 6.66 -12.66 22.96
C ILE A 136 6.76 -13.02 21.46
N ASN A 137 7.81 -13.72 21.03
CA ASN A 137 7.95 -14.20 19.65
C ASN A 137 6.84 -15.19 19.27
N HIS A 138 6.43 -16.09 20.18
CA HIS A 138 5.28 -16.97 19.98
C HIS A 138 3.96 -16.19 19.90
N LEU A 139 3.64 -15.39 20.93
CA LEU A 139 2.38 -14.63 21.01
C LEU A 139 2.17 -13.77 19.74
N VAL A 140 3.23 -13.13 19.24
CA VAL A 140 3.19 -12.34 18.00
C VAL A 140 2.99 -13.19 16.73
N ARG A 141 3.58 -14.38 16.64
CA ARG A 141 3.50 -15.26 15.45
C ARG A 141 2.20 -16.05 15.36
N ALA A 142 1.75 -16.57 16.49
CA ALA A 142 0.49 -17.28 16.63
C ALA A 142 -0.72 -16.33 16.78
N LYS A 143 -0.48 -15.02 16.94
CA LYS A 143 -1.47 -13.97 17.21
C LYS A 143 -2.24 -14.17 18.53
N HIS A 144 -1.62 -14.89 19.46
CA HIS A 144 -2.15 -15.13 20.80
C HIS A 144 -1.92 -13.92 21.70
N LYS A 145 -2.78 -13.73 22.70
CA LYS A 145 -2.81 -12.50 23.54
C LYS A 145 -2.87 -12.77 25.04
N GLU A 146 -3.18 -13.99 25.46
CA GLU A 146 -3.39 -14.35 26.86
C GLU A 146 -2.22 -15.19 27.39
N ALA A 147 -1.83 -14.90 28.63
CA ALA A 147 -0.74 -15.59 29.29
C ALA A 147 -1.02 -15.81 30.79
N ALA A 148 -0.52 -16.92 31.32
CA ALA A 148 -0.52 -17.24 32.75
C ALA A 148 0.92 -17.52 33.23
N LEU A 149 1.16 -17.18 34.50
CA LEU A 149 2.42 -17.43 35.19
C LEU A 149 2.46 -18.85 35.78
N HIS A 150 3.67 -19.40 35.95
CA HIS A 150 3.83 -20.73 36.57
C HIS A 150 3.48 -20.70 38.06
N ARG A 151 2.88 -21.78 38.56
CA ARG A 151 2.49 -21.94 39.98
C ARG A 151 3.64 -21.71 40.96
N ASP A 152 4.84 -22.19 40.62
CA ASP A 152 6.06 -22.01 41.41
C ASP A 152 6.89 -20.77 40.97
N GLY A 153 6.27 -19.86 40.20
CA GLY A 153 6.85 -18.58 39.80
C GLY A 153 6.71 -17.49 40.88
N PRO A 154 7.34 -16.31 40.70
CA PRO A 154 7.41 -15.26 41.74
C PRO A 154 6.07 -14.72 42.26
N LEU A 155 4.98 -14.91 41.51
CA LEU A 155 3.64 -14.41 41.79
C LEU A 155 2.58 -15.53 41.78
N GLY A 156 3.01 -16.79 41.86
CA GLY A 156 2.13 -17.95 41.79
C GLY A 156 1.41 -18.12 40.44
N GLU A 157 0.42 -19.00 40.42
CA GLU A 157 -0.43 -19.27 39.24
C GLU A 157 -1.42 -18.11 39.01
N THR A 158 -0.91 -17.05 38.39
CA THR A 158 -1.67 -15.82 38.11
C THR A 158 -1.99 -15.71 36.63
N LEU A 159 -3.28 -15.47 36.32
CA LEU A 159 -3.76 -15.05 35.00
C LEU A 159 -3.56 -13.54 34.82
N LEU A 160 -2.88 -13.11 33.77
CA LEU A 160 -2.62 -11.69 33.53
C LEU A 160 -3.85 -10.99 32.94
N GLU A 161 -4.62 -10.29 33.77
CA GLU A 161 -5.80 -9.52 33.35
C GLU A 161 -5.91 -8.12 33.97
N CYS A 162 -6.69 -7.25 33.35
CA CYS A 162 -6.93 -5.88 33.81
C CYS A 162 -7.89 -5.87 35.01
N TYR A 163 -7.44 -5.32 36.14
CA TYR A 163 -8.25 -5.17 37.36
C TYR A 163 -9.57 -4.42 37.14
N SER A 164 -9.60 -3.45 36.23
CA SER A 164 -10.78 -2.62 35.96
C SER A 164 -11.79 -3.23 34.99
N CYS A 165 -11.38 -4.13 34.09
CA CYS A 165 -12.25 -4.59 33.00
C CYS A 165 -12.07 -6.06 32.57
N GLY A 166 -11.28 -6.86 33.29
CA GLY A 166 -11.05 -8.28 33.02
C GLY A 166 -10.29 -8.60 31.72
N ALA A 167 -9.80 -7.61 30.98
CA ALA A 167 -9.15 -7.84 29.70
C ALA A 167 -7.78 -8.51 29.86
N ARG A 168 -7.59 -9.66 29.19
CA ARG A 168 -6.42 -10.56 29.31
C ARG A 168 -5.28 -10.32 28.32
N ASN A 169 -5.39 -9.27 27.52
CA ASN A 169 -4.47 -9.02 26.42
C ASN A 169 -3.17 -8.37 26.90
N VAL A 170 -2.10 -9.16 27.04
CA VAL A 170 -0.82 -8.72 27.61
C VAL A 170 -0.17 -7.55 26.87
N PHE A 171 -0.50 -7.32 25.60
CA PHE A 171 0.01 -6.18 24.82
C PHE A 171 -0.67 -4.84 25.13
N VAL A 172 -1.85 -4.84 25.79
CA VAL A 172 -2.48 -3.60 26.31
C VAL A 172 -2.31 -3.44 27.81
N LEU A 173 -1.88 -4.47 28.53
CA LEU A 173 -1.67 -4.40 29.96
C LEU A 173 -0.39 -3.65 30.33
N GLY A 174 -0.49 -2.92 31.43
CA GLY A 174 0.62 -2.28 32.12
C GLY A 174 0.28 -2.12 33.59
N PHE A 175 1.26 -1.72 34.37
CA PHE A 175 1.12 -1.52 35.80
C PHE A 175 1.20 -0.04 36.16
N ILE A 176 0.52 0.34 37.25
CA ILE A 176 0.77 1.59 37.98
C ILE A 176 1.23 1.20 39.39
N PRO A 177 2.34 1.76 39.90
CA PRO A 177 2.76 1.55 41.28
C PRO A 177 1.85 2.31 42.25
N ALA A 178 1.46 1.68 43.36
CA ALA A 178 0.76 2.37 44.44
C ALA A 178 1.70 3.31 45.19
N LYS A 179 1.19 4.45 45.70
CA LYS A 179 2.01 5.43 46.43
C LYS A 179 2.36 5.03 47.87
N ALA A 180 1.78 3.95 48.41
CA ALA A 180 1.79 3.66 49.84
C ALA A 180 2.28 2.26 50.23
N ASP A 181 2.27 1.28 49.32
CA ASP A 181 2.71 -0.10 49.57
C ASP A 181 3.29 -0.71 48.28
N SER A 182 4.00 -1.84 48.40
CA SER A 182 4.60 -2.61 47.29
C SER A 182 3.59 -3.22 46.29
N VAL A 183 2.32 -2.81 46.34
CA VAL A 183 1.24 -3.32 45.50
C VAL A 183 1.27 -2.68 44.11
N VAL A 184 1.18 -3.53 43.07
CA VAL A 184 1.03 -3.10 41.67
C VAL A 184 -0.35 -3.48 41.15
N VAL A 185 -1.02 -2.57 40.43
CA VAL A 185 -2.32 -2.83 39.80
C VAL A 185 -2.18 -2.87 38.29
N LEU A 186 -2.69 -3.95 37.69
CA LEU A 186 -2.69 -4.16 36.25
C LEU A 186 -3.89 -3.45 35.60
N LEU A 187 -3.61 -2.53 34.66
CA LEU A 187 -4.63 -1.76 33.95
C LEU A 187 -4.34 -1.71 32.44
N CYS A 188 -5.40 -1.81 31.65
CA CYS A 188 -5.34 -1.53 30.21
C CYS A 188 -4.87 -0.09 29.95
N ARG A 189 -3.93 0.05 29.02
CA ARG A 189 -3.43 1.30 28.43
C ARG A 189 -4.51 2.34 28.13
N GLN A 190 -5.61 1.87 27.56
CA GLN A 190 -6.85 2.61 27.26
C GLN A 190 -8.01 1.60 27.30
N PRO A 191 -9.22 1.98 27.74
CA PRO A 191 -9.53 3.26 28.38
C PRO A 191 -9.08 3.32 29.85
N CYS A 192 -8.91 2.17 30.53
CA CYS A 192 -8.79 2.07 31.99
C CYS A 192 -7.75 3.04 32.60
N ALA A 193 -6.49 2.99 32.17
CA ALA A 193 -5.43 3.87 32.68
C ALA A 193 -5.58 5.37 32.31
N ALA A 194 -6.64 5.76 31.61
CA ALA A 194 -6.94 7.15 31.25
C ALA A 194 -8.37 7.61 31.60
N GLN A 195 -9.15 6.77 32.28
CA GLN A 195 -10.45 7.19 32.81
C GLN A 195 -10.24 8.16 33.97
N SER A 196 -10.94 9.29 33.92
CA SER A 196 -10.86 10.33 34.95
C SER A 196 -11.43 9.91 36.31
N SER A 197 -12.13 8.78 36.40
CA SER A 197 -12.60 8.15 37.65
C SER A 197 -11.45 7.61 38.52
N LEU A 198 -10.26 7.35 37.97
CA LEU A 198 -9.09 6.95 38.78
C LEU A 198 -8.56 8.08 39.69
N LYS A 199 -9.01 9.33 39.49
CA LYS A 199 -8.66 10.46 40.37
C LYS A 199 -9.13 10.24 41.81
N ASP A 200 -10.25 9.56 42.01
CA ASP A 200 -10.81 9.27 43.33
C ASP A 200 -10.00 8.20 44.11
N MET A 201 -9.08 7.50 43.43
CA MET A 201 -8.22 6.47 44.02
C MET A 201 -6.71 6.81 44.02
N ASN A 202 -6.34 8.07 43.81
CA ASN A 202 -4.95 8.59 43.92
C ASN A 202 -3.89 7.98 42.97
N TRP A 203 -4.27 7.16 41.98
CA TRP A 203 -3.36 6.58 40.99
C TRP A 203 -2.82 7.65 40.03
N ASP A 204 -1.51 7.66 39.82
CA ASP A 204 -0.85 8.60 38.93
C ASP A 204 -0.78 8.04 37.49
N GLN A 205 -1.55 8.64 36.59
CA GLN A 205 -1.61 8.25 35.18
C GLN A 205 -0.25 8.38 34.47
N GLU A 206 0.61 9.32 34.88
CA GLU A 206 1.93 9.51 34.25
C GLU A 206 2.90 8.37 34.56
N GLN A 207 2.59 7.54 35.56
CA GLN A 207 3.43 6.42 36.02
C GLN A 207 3.07 5.07 35.40
N TRP A 208 2.04 4.99 34.55
CA TRP A 208 1.69 3.74 33.85
C TRP A 208 2.86 3.26 32.98
N LYS A 209 3.25 2.00 33.13
CA LYS A 209 4.31 1.34 32.35
C LYS A 209 3.83 0.01 31.76
N PRO A 210 4.18 -0.34 30.51
CA PRO A 210 3.71 -1.57 29.87
C PRO A 210 4.32 -2.82 30.53
N LEU A 211 3.58 -3.93 30.55
CA LEU A 211 4.13 -5.21 31.04
C LEU A 211 5.20 -5.82 30.13
N ILE A 212 5.28 -5.34 28.89
CA ILE A 212 6.24 -5.78 27.89
C ILE A 212 7.17 -4.60 27.55
N SER A 213 8.46 -4.74 27.85
CA SER A 213 9.53 -3.82 27.41
C SER A 213 10.53 -4.58 26.58
N ASP A 214 11.03 -3.95 25.50
CA ASP A 214 12.07 -4.52 24.64
C ASP A 214 11.80 -5.98 24.20
N ARG A 215 10.53 -6.25 23.86
CA ARG A 215 10.00 -7.56 23.44
C ARG A 215 10.23 -8.68 24.46
N ALA A 216 10.27 -8.38 25.75
CA ALA A 216 10.24 -9.34 26.85
C ALA A 216 9.24 -8.88 27.91
N PHE A 217 8.76 -9.80 28.75
CA PHE A 217 8.08 -9.39 29.98
C PHE A 217 9.08 -8.74 30.94
N LEU A 218 8.61 -7.82 31.78
CA LEU A 218 9.43 -7.20 32.82
C LEU A 218 10.05 -8.27 33.74
N SER A 219 11.32 -8.10 34.10
CA SER A 219 12.11 -9.09 34.85
C SER A 219 11.58 -9.41 36.24
N TRP A 220 10.85 -8.48 36.88
CA TRP A 220 10.16 -8.70 38.16
C TRP A 220 8.88 -9.53 38.01
N LEU A 221 8.25 -9.52 36.83
CA LEU A 221 7.04 -10.29 36.53
C LEU A 221 7.42 -11.71 36.09
N VAL A 222 8.44 -11.84 35.23
CA VAL A 222 8.99 -13.10 34.75
C VAL A 222 10.51 -12.96 34.63
N LYS A 223 11.27 -13.77 35.38
CA LYS A 223 12.74 -13.70 35.37
C LYS A 223 13.27 -14.02 33.97
N VAL A 224 14.41 -13.42 33.62
CA VAL A 224 15.14 -13.76 32.39
C VAL A 224 16.12 -14.89 32.74
N PRO A 225 16.14 -16.01 31.99
CA PRO A 225 17.11 -17.09 32.23
C PRO A 225 18.55 -16.61 32.14
N SER A 226 19.44 -17.19 32.94
CA SER A 226 20.86 -16.84 32.95
C SER A 226 21.52 -17.15 31.60
N GLU A 227 22.65 -16.49 31.30
CA GLU A 227 23.41 -16.78 30.06
C GLU A 227 23.88 -18.24 30.00
N ALA A 228 24.29 -18.82 31.15
CA ALA A 228 24.67 -20.22 31.25
C ALA A 228 23.52 -21.20 30.96
N GLU A 229 22.27 -20.82 31.18
CA GLU A 229 21.10 -21.61 30.79
C GLU A 229 20.74 -21.40 29.32
N GLN A 230 20.79 -20.17 28.82
CA GLN A 230 20.54 -19.87 27.41
C GLN A 230 21.59 -20.50 26.47
N MET A 231 22.84 -20.65 26.92
CA MET A 231 23.91 -21.36 26.20
C MET A 231 23.73 -22.89 26.22
N ARG A 232 23.23 -23.46 27.33
CA ARG A 232 22.94 -24.90 27.44
C ARG A 232 21.64 -25.33 26.75
N ALA A 233 20.71 -24.39 26.54
CA ALA A 233 19.45 -24.63 25.85
C ALA A 233 19.64 -24.95 24.35
N ARG A 234 18.61 -25.54 23.73
CA ARG A 234 18.61 -25.81 22.28
C ARG A 234 18.74 -24.48 21.51
N GLN A 235 19.78 -24.38 20.70
CA GLN A 235 20.08 -23.20 19.88
C GLN A 235 19.15 -23.15 18.66
N VAL A 236 17.99 -22.53 18.81
CA VAL A 236 17.02 -22.39 17.72
C VAL A 236 17.21 -21.06 16.98
N THR A 237 17.28 -21.12 15.65
CA THR A 237 17.33 -19.92 14.81
C THR A 237 15.95 -19.26 14.62
N PRO A 238 15.89 -17.94 14.36
CA PRO A 238 14.63 -17.27 14.01
C PRO A 238 13.91 -17.84 12.78
N GLN A 239 14.63 -18.53 11.89
CA GLN A 239 14.08 -19.19 10.71
C GLN A 239 13.41 -20.52 11.06
N GLN A 240 14.05 -21.35 11.88
CA GLN A 240 13.45 -22.59 12.39
C GLN A 240 12.20 -22.32 13.23
N ILE A 241 12.21 -21.31 14.11
CA ILE A 241 11.00 -20.87 14.83
C ILE A 241 9.90 -20.46 13.83
N GLY A 242 10.26 -19.72 12.77
CA GLY A 242 9.30 -19.31 11.75
C GLY A 242 8.64 -20.49 11.04
N ARG A 243 9.41 -21.50 10.64
CA ARG A 243 8.87 -22.70 10.00
C ARG A 243 8.07 -23.58 10.96
N LEU A 244 8.49 -23.69 12.23
CA LEU A 244 7.75 -24.47 13.23
C LEU A 244 6.39 -23.84 13.57
N GLU A 245 6.33 -22.50 13.68
CA GLU A 245 5.08 -21.75 13.84
C GLU A 245 4.18 -21.79 12.58
N GLU A 246 4.75 -22.05 11.40
CA GLU A 246 3.97 -22.34 10.20
C GLU A 246 3.42 -23.78 10.24
N LEU A 247 4.23 -24.78 10.61
CA LEU A 247 3.77 -26.17 10.79
C LEU A 247 2.70 -26.31 11.89
N TRP A 248 2.81 -25.58 13.01
CA TRP A 248 1.84 -25.62 14.11
C TRP A 248 0.43 -25.15 13.74
N ARG A 249 0.24 -24.56 12.55
CA ARG A 249 -1.10 -24.23 12.02
C ARG A 249 -1.84 -25.44 11.47
N ASP A 250 -1.09 -26.37 10.87
CA ASP A 250 -1.63 -27.56 10.19
C ASP A 250 -1.42 -28.84 11.04
N ASN A 251 -0.39 -28.87 11.89
CA ASN A 251 -0.09 -29.94 12.84
C ASN A 251 0.42 -29.35 14.16
N VAL A 252 -0.45 -29.28 15.17
CA VAL A 252 -0.16 -28.69 16.49
C VAL A 252 0.99 -29.41 17.22
N ASP A 253 1.19 -30.70 16.97
CA ASP A 253 2.20 -31.53 17.63
C ASP A 253 3.52 -31.60 16.86
N ALA A 254 3.65 -30.85 15.75
CA ALA A 254 4.89 -30.77 14.99
C ALA A 254 6.09 -30.35 15.85
N THR A 255 7.25 -30.90 15.53
CA THR A 255 8.52 -30.65 16.19
C THR A 255 9.54 -30.08 15.20
N PHE A 256 10.73 -29.71 15.68
CA PHE A 256 11.81 -29.30 14.77
C PHE A 256 12.29 -30.43 13.84
N GLN A 257 12.06 -31.71 14.18
CA GLN A 257 12.42 -32.85 13.32
C GLN A 257 11.48 -32.96 12.09
N ASP A 258 10.24 -32.49 12.20
CA ASP A 258 9.29 -32.48 11.09
C ASP A 258 9.66 -31.51 9.96
N LEU A 259 10.55 -30.54 10.25
CA LEU A 259 11.10 -29.59 9.29
C LEU A 259 12.09 -30.22 8.29
N GLU A 260 12.56 -31.44 8.55
CA GLU A 260 13.61 -32.11 7.77
C GLU A 260 13.03 -33.16 6.79
N LYS A 261 11.70 -33.30 6.73
CA LYS A 261 11.00 -34.26 5.86
C LYS A 261 10.98 -33.82 4.38
N PRO A 262 11.30 -34.70 3.41
CA PRO A 262 11.25 -34.37 1.99
C PRO A 262 9.85 -33.95 1.51
N GLY A 263 9.78 -32.99 0.57
CA GLY A 263 8.54 -32.53 -0.05
C GLY A 263 7.84 -31.34 0.66
N VAL A 264 8.35 -30.88 1.80
CA VAL A 264 7.79 -29.74 2.55
C VAL A 264 8.20 -28.37 1.96
N ASP A 265 9.21 -28.31 1.08
CA ASP A 265 9.84 -27.05 0.64
C ASP A 265 10.27 -27.04 -0.84
N GLU A 266 9.35 -27.30 -1.79
CA GLU A 266 9.57 -26.88 -3.18
C GLU A 266 9.47 -25.34 -3.30
N GLU A 267 10.60 -24.67 -3.52
CA GLU A 267 10.60 -23.23 -3.79
C GLU A 267 10.01 -22.92 -5.18
N PRO A 268 9.15 -21.90 -5.31
CA PRO A 268 8.56 -21.54 -6.59
C PRO A 268 9.60 -20.90 -7.54
N HIS A 269 9.47 -21.20 -8.83
CA HIS A 269 10.25 -20.59 -9.91
C HIS A 269 10.21 -19.06 -9.85
N GLN A 270 11.36 -18.41 -10.01
CA GLN A 270 11.47 -16.96 -10.01
C GLN A 270 10.97 -16.34 -11.32
N VAL A 271 10.41 -15.14 -11.23
CA VAL A 271 10.04 -14.29 -12.37
C VAL A 271 11.28 -13.98 -13.21
N LEU A 272 11.15 -14.11 -14.52
CA LEU A 272 12.23 -13.91 -15.48
C LEU A 272 12.07 -12.55 -16.17
N LEU A 273 13.17 -11.96 -16.64
CA LEU A 273 13.09 -10.79 -17.51
C LEU A 273 12.57 -11.17 -18.90
N ARG A 274 13.04 -12.29 -19.43
CA ARG A 274 12.68 -12.82 -20.76
C ARG A 274 12.02 -14.19 -20.62
N TYR A 275 11.08 -14.46 -21.51
CA TYR A 275 10.31 -15.70 -21.58
C TYR A 275 10.36 -16.24 -23.00
N GLU A 276 10.36 -17.55 -23.18
CA GLU A 276 10.33 -18.20 -24.50
C GLU A 276 8.99 -17.94 -25.19
N ASP A 277 7.90 -18.23 -24.49
CA ASP A 277 6.53 -18.09 -24.98
C ASP A 277 5.54 -17.74 -23.84
N GLY A 278 4.26 -17.60 -24.21
CA GLY A 278 3.17 -17.37 -23.28
C GLY A 278 2.89 -18.55 -22.31
N TYR A 279 3.28 -19.78 -22.65
CA TYR A 279 3.12 -20.94 -21.77
C TYR A 279 4.15 -20.94 -20.64
N GLN A 280 5.42 -20.66 -20.92
CA GLN A 280 6.46 -20.49 -19.89
C GLN A 280 6.09 -19.32 -18.96
N TYR A 281 5.59 -18.22 -19.52
CA TYR A 281 5.07 -17.09 -18.77
C TYR A 281 3.90 -17.48 -17.85
N GLN A 282 2.91 -18.23 -18.35
CA GLN A 282 1.82 -18.78 -17.53
C GLN A 282 2.32 -19.74 -16.46
N ASN A 283 3.28 -20.62 -16.78
CA ASN A 283 3.80 -21.64 -15.87
C ASN A 283 4.60 -21.06 -14.70
N ILE A 284 5.18 -19.87 -14.87
CA ILE A 284 5.86 -19.14 -13.78
C ILE A 284 4.86 -18.30 -12.98
N PHE A 285 4.04 -17.46 -13.61
CA PHE A 285 3.10 -16.60 -12.87
C PHE A 285 1.91 -17.34 -12.26
N GLY A 286 1.43 -18.43 -12.88
CA GLY A 286 0.27 -19.19 -12.43
C GLY A 286 0.43 -19.77 -11.01
N PRO A 287 1.52 -20.48 -10.70
CA PRO A 287 1.82 -20.92 -9.34
C PRO A 287 1.96 -19.78 -8.33
N LEU A 288 2.56 -18.65 -8.72
CA LEU A 288 2.69 -17.48 -7.84
C LEU A 288 1.32 -16.86 -7.47
N VAL A 289 0.42 -16.70 -8.45
CA VAL A 289 -0.95 -16.25 -8.22
C VAL A 289 -1.72 -17.25 -7.35
N LYS A 290 -1.47 -18.56 -7.50
CA LYS A 290 -2.07 -19.59 -6.63
C LYS A 290 -1.55 -19.50 -5.20
N LEU A 291 -0.23 -19.34 -5.00
CA LEU A 291 0.38 -19.18 -3.67
C LEU A 291 -0.16 -17.95 -2.92
N GLU A 292 -0.39 -16.84 -3.62
CA GLU A 292 -1.05 -15.66 -3.04
C GLU A 292 -2.53 -15.93 -2.73
N ALA A 293 -3.27 -16.56 -3.66
CA ALA A 293 -4.68 -16.90 -3.47
C ALA A 293 -4.91 -17.84 -2.26
N ASP A 294 -4.13 -18.90 -2.14
CA ASP A 294 -4.20 -19.87 -1.04
C ASP A 294 -3.77 -19.23 0.29
N TYR A 295 -2.86 -18.24 0.27
CA TYR A 295 -2.47 -17.47 1.44
C TYR A 295 -3.57 -16.50 1.89
N ASP A 296 -4.11 -15.69 0.97
CA ASP A 296 -5.22 -14.77 1.24
C ASP A 296 -6.45 -15.53 1.74
N LYS A 297 -6.82 -16.66 1.09
CA LYS A 297 -7.91 -17.53 1.53
C LYS A 297 -7.77 -17.94 2.99
N ARG A 298 -6.64 -18.57 3.35
CA ARG A 298 -6.37 -18.99 4.74
C ARG A 298 -6.40 -17.81 5.70
N LEU A 299 -5.82 -16.66 5.30
CA LEU A 299 -5.82 -15.45 6.12
C LEU A 299 -7.23 -14.89 6.35
N LYS A 300 -8.15 -14.98 5.37
CA LYS A 300 -9.55 -14.56 5.54
C LYS A 300 -10.35 -15.54 6.39
N GLU A 301 -10.24 -16.83 6.08
CA GLU A 301 -11.00 -17.89 6.76
C GLU A 301 -10.57 -18.07 8.23
N SER A 302 -9.31 -17.75 8.59
CA SER A 302 -8.82 -17.77 9.97
C SER A 302 -9.24 -16.54 10.81
N GLN A 303 -10.16 -15.70 10.35
CA GLN A 303 -10.58 -14.46 11.03
C GLN A 303 -12.03 -14.49 11.54
N THR A 304 -12.67 -15.65 11.63
CA THR A 304 -13.98 -15.75 12.31
C THR A 304 -13.90 -15.15 13.72
N GLN A 305 -14.82 -14.23 14.03
CA GLN A 305 -14.93 -13.60 15.34
C GLN A 305 -16.24 -14.00 16.01
N GLU A 306 -16.16 -14.46 17.26
CA GLU A 306 -17.29 -14.93 18.06
C GLU A 306 -17.65 -13.92 19.16
N GLY A 307 -18.81 -14.08 19.78
CA GLY A 307 -19.29 -13.17 20.85
C GLY A 307 -19.61 -11.76 20.37
N ILE A 308 -19.93 -11.60 19.07
CA ILE A 308 -20.21 -10.30 18.47
C ILE A 308 -21.56 -9.75 18.96
N GLU A 309 -21.55 -8.48 19.37
CA GLU A 309 -22.75 -7.71 19.64
C GLU A 309 -23.21 -6.97 18.38
N VAL A 310 -24.51 -7.04 18.09
CA VAL A 310 -25.16 -6.50 16.88
C VAL A 310 -26.25 -5.51 17.27
N ARG A 311 -26.14 -4.30 16.71
CA ARG A 311 -27.22 -3.30 16.67
C ARG A 311 -27.89 -3.35 15.30
N TRP A 312 -29.17 -3.67 15.28
CA TRP A 312 -29.98 -3.68 14.06
C TRP A 312 -30.44 -2.28 13.66
N ASP A 313 -30.65 -2.09 12.36
CA ASP A 313 -31.12 -0.84 11.76
C ASP A 313 -31.81 -1.13 10.41
N VAL A 314 -32.53 -0.15 9.86
CA VAL A 314 -33.18 -0.25 8.54
C VAL A 314 -32.76 0.93 7.67
N GLY A 315 -32.05 0.63 6.58
CA GLY A 315 -31.60 1.65 5.64
C GLY A 315 -32.75 2.36 4.92
N LEU A 316 -32.48 3.54 4.36
CA LEU A 316 -33.45 4.29 3.54
C LEU A 316 -33.96 3.49 2.32
N ASN A 317 -33.17 2.50 1.88
CA ASN A 317 -33.53 1.52 0.85
C ASN A 317 -34.39 0.34 1.37
N LYS A 318 -34.92 0.44 2.60
CA LYS A 318 -35.72 -0.56 3.34
C LYS A 318 -35.02 -1.88 3.63
N LYS A 319 -33.69 -1.97 3.49
CA LYS A 319 -32.94 -3.19 3.83
C LYS A 319 -32.50 -3.19 5.29
N THR A 320 -32.46 -4.39 5.86
CA THR A 320 -31.88 -4.65 7.19
C THR A 320 -30.37 -4.45 7.18
N ILE A 321 -29.88 -3.66 8.12
CA ILE A 321 -28.45 -3.40 8.35
C ILE A 321 -28.11 -3.92 9.75
N ALA A 322 -27.00 -4.64 9.86
CA ALA A 322 -26.38 -5.01 11.12
C ALA A 322 -25.15 -4.12 11.35
N TYR A 323 -25.10 -3.41 12.47
CA TYR A 323 -23.91 -2.71 12.94
C TYR A 323 -23.26 -3.49 14.08
N PHE A 324 -21.96 -3.71 14.00
CA PHE A 324 -21.18 -4.41 15.03
C PHE A 324 -19.73 -3.91 15.03
N THR A 325 -19.07 -3.93 16.18
CA THR A 325 -17.63 -3.69 16.25
C THR A 325 -16.88 -5.02 16.10
N LEU A 326 -15.90 -5.06 15.21
CA LEU A 326 -14.95 -6.18 15.15
C LEU A 326 -13.79 -5.92 16.11
N ALA A 327 -13.33 -6.96 16.79
CA ALA A 327 -12.12 -6.91 17.59
C ALA A 327 -10.94 -6.48 16.70
N LYS A 328 -10.17 -5.47 17.15
CA LYS A 328 -9.04 -4.91 16.41
C LYS A 328 -7.93 -5.96 16.25
N THR A 329 -7.92 -6.62 15.11
CA THR A 329 -6.86 -7.54 14.68
C THR A 329 -5.95 -6.83 13.68
N ASP A 330 -4.63 -6.92 13.89
CA ASP A 330 -3.60 -6.54 12.89
C ASP A 330 -3.54 -7.53 11.72
N SER A 331 -4.69 -8.02 11.25
CA SER A 331 -4.70 -8.71 9.97
C SER A 331 -4.29 -7.70 8.89
N ASP A 332 -3.27 -8.04 8.10
CA ASP A 332 -2.87 -7.23 6.92
C ASP A 332 -4.04 -7.05 5.91
N MET A 333 -5.08 -7.86 6.07
CA MET A 333 -6.38 -7.71 5.42
C MET A 333 -7.18 -6.53 5.98
N LYS A 334 -7.18 -5.42 5.24
CA LYS A 334 -8.11 -4.31 5.45
C LYS A 334 -9.52 -4.70 4.97
N LEU A 335 -10.53 -4.52 5.82
CA LEU A 335 -11.92 -4.64 5.41
C LEU A 335 -12.27 -3.51 4.41
N MET A 336 -12.86 -3.86 3.28
CA MET A 336 -13.20 -2.93 2.22
C MET A 336 -14.71 -2.86 2.00
N HIS A 337 -15.22 -1.69 1.64
CA HIS A 337 -16.62 -1.56 1.24
C HIS A 337 -16.96 -2.48 0.05
N GLY A 338 -18.04 -3.24 0.18
CA GLY A 338 -18.45 -4.28 -0.76
C GLY A 338 -17.82 -5.66 -0.52
N ASP A 339 -17.02 -5.85 0.53
CA ASP A 339 -16.66 -7.19 1.03
C ASP A 339 -17.91 -7.92 1.54
N GLU A 340 -17.90 -9.25 1.47
CA GLU A 340 -18.99 -10.07 1.99
C GLU A 340 -18.63 -10.70 3.33
N LEU A 341 -19.51 -10.53 4.31
CA LEU A 341 -19.42 -11.18 5.61
C LEU A 341 -20.65 -12.06 5.80
N ARG A 342 -20.47 -13.19 6.49
CA ARG A 342 -21.55 -14.01 7.00
C ARG A 342 -21.75 -13.66 8.47
N LEU A 343 -22.96 -13.29 8.84
CA LEU A 343 -23.38 -13.09 10.22
C LEU A 343 -24.20 -14.30 10.64
N ARG A 344 -23.72 -15.06 11.62
CA ARG A 344 -24.41 -16.21 12.21
C ARG A 344 -24.91 -15.85 13.61
N TYR A 345 -26.09 -16.32 13.97
CA TYR A 345 -26.58 -16.30 15.35
C TYR A 345 -26.45 -17.69 15.95
N VAL A 346 -25.78 -17.80 17.10
CA VAL A 346 -25.48 -19.08 17.78
C VAL A 346 -26.01 -19.15 19.22
N GLY A 347 -26.70 -18.10 19.70
CA GLY A 347 -27.33 -18.10 21.02
C GLY A 347 -28.64 -18.89 21.07
N GLU A 348 -29.21 -19.01 22.27
CA GLU A 348 -30.40 -19.84 22.54
C GLU A 348 -31.74 -19.12 22.30
N LEU A 349 -31.77 -17.79 22.36
CA LEU A 349 -33.00 -16.97 22.31
C LEU A 349 -33.75 -16.99 20.96
N HIS A 350 -33.15 -17.55 19.91
CA HIS A 350 -33.74 -17.66 18.58
C HIS A 350 -33.21 -18.92 17.89
N LYS A 351 -33.89 -19.39 16.84
CA LYS A 351 -33.37 -20.50 16.03
C LYS A 351 -32.04 -20.11 15.40
N ALA A 352 -31.11 -21.06 15.29
CA ALA A 352 -29.84 -20.86 14.60
C ALA A 352 -30.06 -20.25 13.21
N TRP A 353 -29.40 -19.12 12.95
CA TRP A 353 -29.61 -18.31 11.75
C TRP A 353 -28.27 -17.91 11.13
N SER A 354 -28.28 -17.69 9.81
CA SER A 354 -27.10 -17.27 9.05
C SER A 354 -27.51 -16.36 7.90
N GLY A 355 -27.16 -15.08 7.97
CA GLY A 355 -27.29 -14.11 6.89
C GLY A 355 -25.96 -13.83 6.20
N VAL A 356 -26.00 -13.48 4.91
CA VAL A 356 -24.84 -12.91 4.20
C VAL A 356 -25.17 -11.48 3.81
N GLY A 357 -24.26 -10.57 4.10
CA GLY A 357 -24.38 -9.16 3.73
C GLY A 357 -23.16 -8.62 2.99
N HIS A 358 -23.24 -7.36 2.59
CA HIS A 358 -22.11 -6.59 2.07
C HIS A 358 -21.75 -5.45 3.02
N VAL A 359 -20.46 -5.20 3.21
CA VAL A 359 -19.99 -4.12 4.06
C VAL A 359 -20.25 -2.76 3.41
N ILE A 360 -21.09 -1.96 4.05
CA ILE A 360 -21.44 -0.60 3.65
C ILE A 360 -20.71 0.47 4.47
N LYS A 361 -20.33 0.18 5.71
CA LYS A 361 -19.46 1.01 6.56
C LYS A 361 -18.27 0.17 7.04
N VAL A 362 -17.06 0.70 6.87
CA VAL A 362 -15.82 0.15 7.46
C VAL A 362 -15.43 1.01 8.67
N PRO A 363 -14.61 0.48 9.61
CA PRO A 363 -14.11 1.26 10.75
C PRO A 363 -13.33 2.49 10.27
N ASP A 364 -13.72 3.66 10.76
CA ASP A 364 -13.21 4.96 10.30
C ASP A 364 -12.93 5.90 11.48
N ASN A 365 -12.80 7.20 11.21
CA ASN A 365 -12.57 8.21 12.25
C ASN A 365 -13.83 8.54 13.08
N TYR A 366 -15.02 8.15 12.63
CA TYR A 366 -16.30 8.44 13.29
C TYR A 366 -16.74 7.29 14.20
N GLY A 367 -16.30 6.05 13.93
CA GLY A 367 -16.43 4.93 14.87
C GLY A 367 -15.81 3.64 14.37
N ASP A 368 -15.59 2.70 15.30
CA ASP A 368 -15.05 1.36 15.01
C ASP A 368 -16.11 0.39 14.45
N ASP A 369 -17.37 0.81 14.28
CA ASP A 369 -18.45 -0.04 13.75
C ASP A 369 -18.23 -0.44 12.29
N VAL A 370 -18.40 -1.73 12.02
CA VAL A 370 -18.71 -2.28 10.70
C VAL A 370 -20.22 -2.22 10.50
N GLY A 371 -20.65 -1.68 9.35
CA GLY A 371 -22.04 -1.73 8.90
C GLY A 371 -22.21 -2.75 7.78
N LEU A 372 -23.07 -3.74 7.97
CA LEU A 372 -23.32 -4.86 7.06
C LEU A 372 -24.77 -4.82 6.55
N GLU A 373 -24.96 -4.50 5.27
CA GLU A 373 -26.27 -4.56 4.62
C GLU A 373 -26.57 -6.02 4.22
N LEU A 374 -27.61 -6.63 4.78
CA LEU A 374 -27.97 -8.01 4.47
C LEU A 374 -28.52 -8.15 3.04
N LYS A 375 -28.18 -9.27 2.37
CA LYS A 375 -28.73 -9.61 1.04
C LYS A 375 -30.24 -9.91 1.11
N SER A 376 -30.71 -10.46 2.21
CA SER A 376 -32.12 -10.60 2.57
C SER A 376 -32.26 -10.44 4.09
N GLY A 377 -33.26 -9.66 4.52
CA GLY A 377 -33.62 -9.51 5.93
C GLY A 377 -34.61 -10.58 6.43
N ALA A 378 -35.06 -11.49 5.56
CA ALA A 378 -36.07 -12.48 5.90
C ALA A 378 -35.56 -13.43 7.01
N GLY A 379 -36.28 -13.46 8.13
CA GLY A 379 -35.94 -14.29 9.30
C GLY A 379 -34.69 -13.85 10.07
N ALA A 380 -34.19 -12.62 9.85
CA ALA A 380 -33.12 -12.07 10.67
C ALA A 380 -33.58 -11.91 12.14
N PRO A 381 -32.78 -12.32 13.15
CA PRO A 381 -33.15 -12.24 14.55
C PRO A 381 -32.98 -10.81 15.10
N LEU A 382 -33.89 -9.90 14.71
CA LEU A 382 -33.84 -8.47 15.04
C LEU A 382 -33.92 -8.18 16.54
N ASP A 383 -34.56 -9.07 17.31
CA ASP A 383 -34.70 -8.96 18.77
C ASP A 383 -33.46 -9.47 19.52
N CYS A 384 -32.50 -10.11 18.85
CA CYS A 384 -31.27 -10.62 19.43
C CYS A 384 -30.11 -9.65 19.15
N THR A 385 -29.37 -9.29 20.20
CA THR A 385 -28.24 -8.33 20.13
C THR A 385 -26.88 -8.92 20.48
N SER A 386 -26.80 -10.12 21.05
CA SER A 386 -25.54 -10.78 21.45
C SER A 386 -25.46 -12.21 20.92
N ASN A 387 -24.32 -12.88 21.13
CA ASN A 387 -24.05 -14.25 20.65
C ASN A 387 -24.13 -14.39 19.12
N PHE A 388 -23.62 -13.39 18.40
CA PHE A 388 -23.35 -13.52 16.97
C PHE A 388 -21.91 -13.95 16.70
N VAL A 389 -21.71 -14.53 15.51
CA VAL A 389 -20.41 -14.89 14.96
C VAL A 389 -20.30 -14.30 13.56
N VAL A 390 -19.18 -13.65 13.26
CA VAL A 390 -18.90 -13.07 11.94
C VAL A 390 -17.81 -13.88 11.25
N ASP A 391 -18.15 -14.50 10.11
CA ASP A 391 -17.18 -15.14 9.22
C ASP A 391 -16.89 -14.23 8.01
N PHE A 392 -15.62 -14.15 7.62
CA PHE A 392 -15.19 -13.44 6.41
C PHE A 392 -15.33 -14.35 5.19
N ILE A 393 -16.14 -13.96 4.19
CA ILE A 393 -16.32 -14.77 2.99
C ILE A 393 -15.21 -14.45 1.99
N TRP A 394 -14.24 -15.36 1.86
CA TRP A 394 -13.25 -15.28 0.80
C TRP A 394 -13.88 -15.41 -0.59
N LYS A 395 -13.31 -14.71 -1.57
CA LYS A 395 -13.72 -14.76 -2.98
C LYS A 395 -12.50 -14.88 -3.87
N SER A 396 -12.42 -15.96 -4.62
CA SER A 396 -11.39 -16.24 -5.62
C SER A 396 -11.38 -15.27 -6.82
N THR A 397 -12.42 -14.44 -6.99
CA THR A 397 -12.71 -13.75 -8.26
C THR A 397 -11.58 -12.88 -8.82
N SER A 398 -10.75 -12.27 -7.99
CA SER A 398 -9.55 -11.54 -8.43
C SER A 398 -8.50 -12.49 -9.04
N PHE A 399 -8.16 -13.53 -8.29
CA PHE A 399 -7.21 -14.57 -8.67
C PHE A 399 -7.68 -15.37 -9.88
N ASP A 400 -8.96 -15.73 -9.95
CA ASP A 400 -9.57 -16.42 -11.10
C ASP A 400 -9.41 -15.61 -12.40
N ARG A 401 -9.63 -14.29 -12.32
CA ARG A 401 -9.47 -13.39 -13.47
C ARG A 401 -8.01 -13.24 -13.88
N MET A 402 -7.07 -13.20 -12.92
CA MET A 402 -5.64 -13.23 -13.20
C MET A 402 -5.23 -14.54 -13.90
N GLN A 403 -5.62 -15.70 -13.35
CA GLN A 403 -5.34 -17.02 -13.95
C GLN A 403 -5.95 -17.16 -15.36
N LEU A 404 -7.17 -16.67 -15.55
CA LEU A 404 -7.83 -16.65 -16.86
C LEU A 404 -7.08 -15.75 -17.85
N ALA A 405 -6.56 -14.60 -17.39
CA ALA A 405 -5.77 -13.70 -18.23
C ALA A 405 -4.43 -14.33 -18.63
N LEU A 406 -3.71 -14.96 -17.70
CA LEU A 406 -2.47 -15.70 -18.00
C LEU A 406 -2.72 -16.80 -19.04
N ARG A 407 -3.77 -17.61 -18.85
CA ARG A 407 -4.18 -18.65 -19.82
C ARG A 407 -4.55 -18.07 -21.18
N LYS A 408 -5.26 -16.95 -21.20
CA LYS A 408 -5.66 -16.28 -22.45
C LYS A 408 -4.45 -15.72 -23.20
N PHE A 409 -3.47 -15.17 -22.50
CA PHE A 409 -2.21 -14.72 -23.09
C PHE A 409 -1.38 -15.87 -23.69
N ALA A 410 -1.44 -17.07 -23.09
CA ALA A 410 -0.76 -18.26 -23.60
C ALA A 410 -1.46 -18.91 -24.82
N VAL A 411 -2.80 -18.90 -24.86
CA VAL A 411 -3.58 -19.74 -25.80
C VAL A 411 -4.30 -18.95 -26.91
N ASP A 412 -4.61 -17.66 -26.71
CA ASP A 412 -5.33 -16.83 -27.67
C ASP A 412 -4.38 -15.82 -28.34
N ASP A 413 -3.90 -16.15 -29.53
CA ASP A 413 -3.08 -15.29 -30.40
C ASP A 413 -3.73 -13.94 -30.73
N SER A 414 -5.06 -13.83 -30.57
CA SER A 414 -5.81 -12.58 -30.79
C SER A 414 -5.95 -11.72 -29.52
N SER A 415 -5.50 -12.21 -28.37
CA SER A 415 -5.59 -11.52 -27.08
C SER A 415 -4.76 -10.22 -27.02
N VAL A 416 -3.65 -10.18 -27.76
CA VAL A 416 -2.75 -9.01 -27.92
C VAL A 416 -2.20 -8.96 -29.35
N SER A 417 -1.68 -7.81 -29.78
CA SER A 417 -0.90 -7.75 -31.03
C SER A 417 0.44 -8.46 -30.90
N GLY A 418 0.95 -9.04 -32.00
CA GLY A 418 2.25 -9.73 -32.01
C GLY A 418 3.45 -8.85 -31.61
N TYR A 419 3.38 -7.53 -31.80
CA TYR A 419 4.37 -6.59 -31.26
C TYR A 419 4.33 -6.54 -29.73
N ILE A 420 3.13 -6.38 -29.15
CA ILE A 420 2.95 -6.33 -27.70
C ILE A 420 3.32 -7.69 -27.09
N TYR A 421 2.89 -8.81 -27.68
CA TYR A 421 3.25 -10.16 -27.25
C TYR A 421 4.77 -10.33 -27.06
N ARG A 422 5.54 -10.11 -28.12
CA ARG A 422 7.01 -10.23 -28.10
C ARG A 422 7.66 -9.26 -27.12
N ARG A 423 7.18 -8.01 -27.05
CA ARG A 423 7.70 -7.02 -26.08
C ARG A 423 7.40 -7.39 -24.62
N LEU A 424 6.24 -7.98 -24.33
CA LEU A 424 5.90 -8.49 -22.99
C LEU A 424 6.78 -9.69 -22.61
N LEU A 425 7.07 -10.59 -23.55
CA LEU A 425 8.01 -11.71 -23.33
C LEU A 425 9.49 -11.28 -23.25
N GLY A 426 9.80 -9.99 -23.44
CA GLY A 426 11.19 -9.49 -23.40
C GLY A 426 12.03 -9.85 -24.62
N HIS A 427 11.39 -10.25 -25.73
CA HIS A 427 12.05 -10.48 -27.02
C HIS A 427 12.49 -9.16 -27.65
N GLU A 428 13.52 -9.21 -28.48
CA GLU A 428 13.94 -8.07 -29.29
C GLU A 428 12.97 -7.86 -30.46
N VAL A 429 12.52 -6.61 -30.63
CA VAL A 429 11.57 -6.21 -31.67
C VAL A 429 11.93 -4.81 -32.14
N GLU A 430 12.07 -4.62 -33.45
CA GLU A 430 12.28 -3.29 -34.06
C GLU A 430 11.19 -2.30 -33.62
N GLU A 431 11.53 -1.02 -33.43
CA GLU A 431 10.53 -0.02 -33.04
C GLU A 431 9.52 0.21 -34.17
N VAL A 432 8.24 -0.04 -33.88
CA VAL A 432 7.12 0.24 -34.78
C VAL A 432 6.52 1.59 -34.42
N LEU A 433 6.33 2.46 -35.42
CA LEU A 433 5.62 3.73 -35.29
C LEU A 433 4.33 3.73 -36.13
N PHE A 434 3.22 4.10 -35.51
CA PHE A 434 1.94 4.29 -36.19
C PHE A 434 1.94 5.58 -37.01
N ARG A 435 1.39 5.49 -38.23
CA ARG A 435 1.11 6.65 -39.09
C ARG A 435 -0.20 7.32 -38.69
N VAL A 436 -0.20 8.00 -37.54
CA VAL A 436 -1.35 8.76 -37.02
C VAL A 436 -1.31 10.23 -37.47
N HIS A 437 -2.48 10.83 -37.68
CA HIS A 437 -2.59 12.27 -37.92
C HIS A 437 -2.56 13.00 -36.57
N LEU A 438 -1.40 13.59 -36.23
CA LEU A 438 -1.23 14.30 -34.96
C LEU A 438 -2.10 15.57 -34.92
N PRO A 439 -2.73 15.87 -33.77
CA PRO A 439 -3.54 17.08 -33.62
C PRO A 439 -2.65 18.33 -33.62
N LYS A 440 -3.18 19.47 -34.09
CA LYS A 440 -2.49 20.77 -34.04
C LYS A 440 -2.30 21.27 -32.60
N HIS A 441 -3.26 20.96 -31.72
CA HIS A 441 -3.22 21.26 -30.29
C HIS A 441 -3.43 19.96 -29.52
N PHE A 442 -2.50 19.64 -28.62
CA PHE A 442 -2.55 18.38 -27.85
C PHE A 442 -3.47 18.49 -26.63
N SER A 443 -3.62 19.67 -26.03
CA SER A 443 -4.54 19.93 -24.91
C SER A 443 -5.97 19.48 -25.23
N ALA A 444 -6.63 18.83 -24.27
CA ALA A 444 -8.04 18.47 -24.35
C ALA A 444 -8.93 19.60 -23.78
N PRO A 445 -10.17 19.77 -24.27
CA PRO A 445 -11.08 20.80 -23.75
C PRO A 445 -11.38 20.59 -22.26
N ASN A 446 -11.56 21.68 -21.53
CA ASN A 446 -11.84 21.74 -20.09
C ASN A 446 -10.80 21.07 -19.16
N LEU A 447 -9.62 20.73 -19.69
CA LEU A 447 -8.45 20.34 -18.91
C LEU A 447 -7.37 21.44 -18.96
N PRO A 448 -6.45 21.48 -17.98
CA PRO A 448 -5.33 22.42 -18.02
C PRO A 448 -4.46 22.22 -19.26
N ASP A 449 -3.87 23.31 -19.77
CA ASP A 449 -2.92 23.24 -20.87
C ASP A 449 -1.69 22.42 -20.51
N LEU A 450 -1.22 21.62 -21.48
CA LEU A 450 -0.11 20.71 -21.29
C LEU A 450 1.25 21.43 -21.43
N ASN A 451 2.16 21.16 -20.50
CA ASN A 451 3.55 21.59 -20.62
C ASN A 451 4.34 20.75 -21.64
N ARG A 452 5.57 21.18 -21.97
CA ARG A 452 6.43 20.52 -22.98
C ARG A 452 6.62 19.02 -22.72
N SER A 453 6.88 18.60 -21.47
CA SER A 453 7.09 17.18 -21.12
C SER A 453 5.81 16.35 -21.27
N GLN A 454 4.66 16.93 -20.94
CA GLN A 454 3.35 16.30 -21.11
C GLN A 454 2.99 16.19 -22.60
N VAL A 455 3.13 17.27 -23.38
CA VAL A 455 2.92 17.25 -24.85
C VAL A 455 3.81 16.21 -25.53
N TYR A 456 5.08 16.09 -25.11
CA TYR A 456 6.00 15.07 -25.60
C TYR A 456 5.48 13.65 -25.29
N ALA A 457 5.08 13.38 -24.05
CA ALA A 457 4.50 12.10 -23.65
C ALA A 457 3.22 11.76 -24.44
N VAL A 458 2.28 12.72 -24.61
CA VAL A 458 1.06 12.51 -25.43
C VAL A 458 1.42 12.18 -26.88
N LYS A 459 2.31 12.97 -27.51
CA LYS A 459 2.73 12.76 -28.90
C LYS A 459 3.30 11.36 -29.11
N HIS A 460 4.23 10.93 -28.26
CA HIS A 460 4.88 9.63 -28.40
C HIS A 460 3.95 8.46 -28.06
N ALA A 461 3.04 8.62 -27.09
CA ALA A 461 2.02 7.62 -26.77
C ALA A 461 1.07 7.34 -27.95
N LEU A 462 0.65 8.38 -28.68
CA LEU A 462 -0.21 8.23 -29.86
C LEU A 462 0.50 7.52 -31.03
N GLN A 463 1.83 7.61 -31.12
CA GLN A 463 2.62 7.06 -32.23
C GLN A 463 3.16 5.65 -31.98
N ARG A 464 3.08 5.09 -30.76
CA ARG A 464 3.74 3.81 -30.39
C ARG A 464 2.73 2.74 -29.96
N PRO A 465 2.93 1.44 -30.30
CA PRO A 465 2.10 0.35 -29.81
C PRO A 465 2.26 0.06 -28.31
N LEU A 466 3.42 0.41 -27.73
CA LEU A 466 3.68 0.30 -26.30
C LEU A 466 4.39 1.57 -25.83
N SER A 467 3.87 2.21 -24.79
CA SER A 467 4.49 3.36 -24.15
C SER A 467 4.44 3.24 -22.63
N LEU A 468 5.54 3.57 -21.98
CA LEU A 468 5.63 3.75 -20.54
C LEU A 468 5.72 5.26 -20.26
N ILE A 469 4.93 5.77 -19.32
CA ILE A 469 5.00 7.17 -18.87
C ILE A 469 5.33 7.17 -17.38
N GLN A 470 6.51 7.69 -17.02
CA GLN A 470 6.89 7.91 -15.62
C GLN A 470 6.40 9.30 -15.20
N GLY A 471 5.54 9.36 -14.18
CA GLY A 471 5.08 10.63 -13.63
C GLY A 471 5.37 10.75 -12.13
N PRO A 472 6.45 11.47 -11.76
CA PRO A 472 6.72 11.86 -10.39
C PRO A 472 5.52 12.57 -9.70
N PRO A 473 5.49 12.66 -8.37
CA PRO A 473 4.43 13.32 -7.62
C PRO A 473 4.13 14.75 -8.12
N GLY A 474 2.85 15.06 -8.31
CA GLY A 474 2.40 16.38 -8.73
C GLY A 474 2.61 16.74 -10.21
N THR A 475 3.15 15.85 -11.05
CA THR A 475 3.49 16.16 -12.47
C THR A 475 2.33 16.12 -13.46
N GLY A 476 1.10 15.91 -12.98
CA GLY A 476 -0.09 15.87 -13.83
C GLY A 476 -0.29 14.57 -14.62
N LYS A 477 0.17 13.42 -14.10
CA LYS A 477 -0.11 12.07 -14.65
C LYS A 477 -1.51 11.94 -15.22
N THR A 478 -2.52 12.03 -14.34
CA THR A 478 -3.94 11.81 -14.66
C THR A 478 -4.49 12.82 -15.68
N VAL A 479 -3.94 14.04 -15.77
CA VAL A 479 -4.29 15.03 -16.80
C VAL A 479 -3.71 14.63 -18.16
N THR A 480 -2.47 14.14 -18.16
CA THR A 480 -1.80 13.59 -19.34
C THR A 480 -2.52 12.33 -19.82
N SER A 481 -2.84 11.39 -18.92
CA SER A 481 -3.63 10.18 -19.17
C SER A 481 -4.99 10.52 -19.81
N ALA A 482 -5.76 11.43 -19.20
CA ALA A 482 -7.05 11.85 -19.74
C ALA A 482 -6.94 12.51 -21.13
N THR A 483 -5.86 13.27 -21.36
CA THR A 483 -5.60 13.88 -22.68
C THR A 483 -5.19 12.85 -23.74
N ILE A 484 -4.40 11.83 -23.37
CA ILE A 484 -4.10 10.69 -24.26
C ILE A 484 -5.39 9.97 -24.66
N VAL A 485 -6.24 9.64 -23.69
CA VAL A 485 -7.55 9.01 -23.95
C VAL A 485 -8.41 9.87 -24.89
N TYR A 486 -8.47 11.18 -24.65
CA TYR A 486 -9.21 12.10 -25.51
C TYR A 486 -8.73 12.09 -26.97
N GLN A 487 -7.41 12.11 -27.19
CA GLN A 487 -6.86 12.07 -28.55
C GLN A 487 -7.01 10.68 -29.20
N LEU A 488 -6.93 9.58 -28.42
CA LEU A 488 -7.13 8.22 -28.91
C LEU A 488 -8.56 7.99 -29.42
N VAL A 489 -9.58 8.41 -28.67
CA VAL A 489 -11.00 8.33 -29.10
C VAL A 489 -11.22 9.07 -30.43
N ARG A 490 -10.52 10.19 -30.64
CA ARG A 490 -10.65 10.98 -31.88
C ARG A 490 -9.90 10.39 -33.08
N GLN A 491 -8.97 9.46 -32.86
CA GLN A 491 -8.17 8.82 -33.91
C GLN A 491 -8.66 7.40 -34.27
N ASN A 492 -9.19 6.66 -33.29
CA ASN A 492 -9.51 5.24 -33.42
C ASN A 492 -11.03 4.98 -33.41
N SER A 493 -11.47 3.98 -34.16
CA SER A 493 -12.86 3.51 -34.14
C SER A 493 -13.09 2.51 -33.01
N GLY A 494 -13.90 2.89 -32.01
CA GLY A 494 -14.34 2.04 -30.90
C GLY A 494 -13.90 2.55 -29.52
N PRO A 495 -14.43 1.98 -28.43
CA PRO A 495 -14.17 2.46 -27.07
C PRO A 495 -12.70 2.28 -26.66
N VAL A 496 -12.17 3.25 -25.93
CA VAL A 496 -10.88 3.13 -25.23
C VAL A 496 -11.11 2.51 -23.85
N LEU A 497 -10.30 1.51 -23.47
CA LEU A 497 -10.32 0.95 -22.12
C LEU A 497 -9.36 1.72 -21.22
N VAL A 498 -9.86 2.13 -20.05
CA VAL A 498 -9.08 2.86 -19.05
C VAL A 498 -9.15 2.10 -17.73
N CYS A 499 -7.98 1.72 -17.22
CA CYS A 499 -7.84 0.94 -16.00
C CYS A 499 -6.90 1.59 -14.98
N ALA A 500 -7.09 1.21 -13.72
CA ALA A 500 -6.12 1.38 -12.63
C ALA A 500 -6.39 0.28 -11.57
N PRO A 501 -5.43 -0.08 -10.70
CA PRO A 501 -5.66 -1.12 -9.69
C PRO A 501 -6.69 -0.68 -8.63
N SER A 502 -6.63 0.57 -8.17
CA SER A 502 -7.53 1.08 -7.11
C SER A 502 -8.76 1.81 -7.67
N ASN A 503 -9.92 1.62 -7.03
CA ASN A 503 -11.15 2.33 -7.42
C ASN A 503 -10.98 3.86 -7.37
N THR A 504 -10.28 4.40 -6.37
CA THR A 504 -10.06 5.86 -6.26
C THR A 504 -9.28 6.41 -7.46
N ALA A 505 -8.27 5.70 -7.95
CA ALA A 505 -7.52 6.11 -9.15
C ALA A 505 -8.40 6.05 -10.42
N VAL A 506 -9.22 5.00 -10.56
CA VAL A 506 -10.20 4.91 -11.66
C VAL A 506 -11.19 6.08 -11.60
N ASP A 507 -11.71 6.42 -10.43
CA ASP A 507 -12.73 7.46 -10.26
C ASP A 507 -12.16 8.85 -10.57
N GLN A 508 -10.94 9.17 -10.09
CA GLN A 508 -10.22 10.40 -10.43
C GLN A 508 -9.97 10.56 -11.94
N LEU A 509 -9.62 9.47 -12.62
CA LEU A 509 -9.36 9.46 -14.06
C LEU A 509 -10.66 9.53 -14.87
N THR A 510 -11.72 8.84 -14.42
CA THR A 510 -13.10 8.91 -14.95
C THR A 510 -13.59 10.35 -14.95
N GLU A 511 -13.43 11.06 -13.83
CA GLU A 511 -13.85 12.46 -13.69
C GLU A 511 -13.13 13.39 -14.68
N LYS A 512 -11.80 13.26 -14.83
CA LYS A 512 -11.04 14.08 -15.78
C LYS A 512 -11.38 13.79 -17.23
N ILE A 513 -11.62 12.54 -17.60
CA ILE A 513 -12.04 12.17 -18.96
C ILE A 513 -13.44 12.72 -19.24
N HIS A 514 -14.37 12.62 -18.28
CA HIS A 514 -15.73 13.17 -18.43
C HIS A 514 -15.74 14.68 -18.69
N ARG A 515 -14.88 15.45 -18.02
CA ARG A 515 -14.72 16.90 -18.25
C ARG A 515 -14.41 17.25 -19.72
N THR A 516 -13.75 16.37 -20.47
CA THR A 516 -13.45 16.58 -21.91
C THR A 516 -14.68 16.47 -22.85
N GLY A 517 -15.86 16.14 -22.31
CA GLY A 517 -17.11 16.00 -23.06
C GLY A 517 -17.33 14.62 -23.69
N LEU A 518 -16.50 13.62 -23.36
CA LEU A 518 -16.64 12.25 -23.85
C LEU A 518 -17.73 11.47 -23.10
N LYS A 519 -18.31 10.47 -23.79
CA LYS A 519 -19.25 9.50 -23.24
C LYS A 519 -18.49 8.43 -22.44
N VAL A 520 -18.36 8.67 -21.14
CA VAL A 520 -17.68 7.77 -20.21
C VAL A 520 -18.67 6.83 -19.54
N VAL A 521 -18.32 5.55 -19.48
CA VAL A 521 -19.03 4.52 -18.71
C VAL A 521 -18.10 3.98 -17.62
N ARG A 522 -18.47 4.17 -16.35
CA ARG A 522 -17.75 3.61 -15.20
C ARG A 522 -18.32 2.24 -14.84
N LEU A 523 -17.54 1.18 -15.11
CA LEU A 523 -17.93 -0.19 -14.79
C LEU A 523 -17.47 -0.54 -13.37
N CYS A 524 -18.42 -0.73 -12.46
CA CYS A 524 -18.18 -1.14 -11.08
C CYS A 524 -18.47 -2.64 -10.88
N ALA A 525 -17.77 -3.26 -9.92
CA ALA A 525 -18.13 -4.58 -9.41
C ALA A 525 -19.52 -4.54 -8.74
N LYS A 526 -20.30 -5.63 -8.86
CA LYS A 526 -21.68 -5.67 -8.37
C LYS A 526 -21.84 -5.39 -6.86
N SER A 527 -20.88 -5.81 -6.05
CA SER A 527 -20.87 -5.53 -4.61
C SER A 527 -20.58 -4.07 -4.26
N ARG A 528 -20.29 -3.22 -5.25
CA ARG A 528 -20.09 -1.77 -5.12
C ARG A 528 -21.15 -0.95 -5.88
N GLU A 529 -22.25 -1.56 -6.33
CA GLU A 529 -23.38 -0.82 -6.95
C GLU A 529 -24.21 -0.04 -5.91
N ALA A 530 -24.02 -0.28 -4.60
CA ALA A 530 -24.62 0.53 -3.52
C ALA A 530 -23.67 1.62 -2.98
N MET A 531 -22.48 1.80 -3.57
CA MET A 531 -21.48 2.74 -3.09
C MET A 531 -21.57 4.09 -3.82
N GLU A 532 -21.66 5.16 -3.04
CA GLU A 532 -21.53 6.52 -3.56
C GLU A 532 -20.06 6.87 -3.86
N SER A 533 -19.86 7.67 -4.90
CA SER A 533 -18.58 8.23 -5.34
C SER A 533 -18.85 9.50 -6.15
N SER A 534 -17.82 10.33 -6.35
CA SER A 534 -17.92 11.55 -7.18
C SER A 534 -18.30 11.28 -8.65
N VAL A 535 -18.25 10.02 -9.09
CA VAL A 535 -18.57 9.58 -10.47
C VAL A 535 -19.70 8.54 -10.53
N SER A 536 -20.49 8.35 -9.47
CA SER A 536 -21.57 7.35 -9.48
C SER A 536 -22.62 7.59 -10.57
N PHE A 537 -22.87 8.85 -10.95
CA PHE A 537 -23.75 9.19 -12.09
C PHE A 537 -23.21 8.70 -13.47
N LEU A 538 -21.92 8.40 -13.56
CA LEU A 538 -21.29 7.77 -14.73
C LEU A 538 -21.27 6.24 -14.65
N ALA A 539 -21.73 5.66 -13.54
CA ALA A 539 -21.67 4.22 -13.34
C ALA A 539 -22.67 3.49 -14.25
N LEU A 540 -22.24 2.35 -14.81
CA LEU A 540 -23.04 1.57 -15.76
C LEU A 540 -24.42 1.19 -15.20
N HIS A 541 -24.53 0.91 -13.89
CA HIS A 541 -25.79 0.56 -13.25
C HIS A 541 -26.74 1.76 -13.11
N GLU A 542 -26.22 2.95 -12.77
CA GLU A 542 -27.00 4.18 -12.73
C GLU A 542 -27.45 4.63 -14.12
N GLN A 543 -26.54 4.62 -15.10
CA GLN A 543 -26.89 4.92 -16.48
C GLN A 543 -27.89 3.90 -17.05
N ALA A 544 -27.77 2.61 -16.71
CA ALA A 544 -28.75 1.59 -17.10
C ALA A 544 -30.09 1.74 -16.37
N ARG A 545 -30.11 2.23 -15.12
CA ARG A 545 -31.35 2.61 -14.41
C ARG A 545 -32.00 3.81 -15.07
N ALA A 546 -31.24 4.86 -15.40
CA ALA A 546 -31.72 6.06 -16.08
C ALA A 546 -32.23 5.75 -17.50
N LEU A 547 -31.51 4.94 -18.28
CA LEU A 547 -31.95 4.51 -19.61
C LEU A 547 -33.12 3.53 -19.55
N GLY A 548 -33.09 2.61 -18.60
CA GLY A 548 -34.23 1.73 -18.27
C GLY A 548 -35.44 2.54 -17.83
N SER A 549 -35.23 3.71 -17.23
CA SER A 549 -36.25 4.72 -16.97
C SER A 549 -36.72 5.49 -18.22
N ALA A 550 -36.49 4.99 -19.43
CA ALA A 550 -37.26 5.32 -20.64
C ALA A 550 -38.11 4.14 -21.16
N ASP A 551 -37.71 2.90 -20.87
CA ASP A 551 -38.41 1.66 -21.24
C ASP A 551 -39.55 1.37 -20.25
N SER A 552 -40.80 1.29 -20.75
CA SER A 552 -41.98 1.08 -19.90
C SER A 552 -41.98 -0.26 -19.16
N GLU A 553 -41.39 -1.31 -19.73
CA GLU A 553 -41.33 -2.64 -19.12
C GLU A 553 -40.25 -2.70 -18.05
N LEU A 554 -39.04 -2.20 -18.35
CA LEU A 554 -37.95 -2.16 -17.38
C LEU A 554 -38.25 -1.21 -16.22
N ARG A 555 -38.91 -0.07 -16.45
CA ARG A 555 -39.49 0.80 -15.39
C ARG A 555 -40.38 0.01 -14.44
N LYS A 556 -41.37 -0.71 -14.99
CA LYS A 556 -42.37 -1.45 -14.19
C LYS A 556 -41.72 -2.54 -13.35
N LEU A 557 -40.82 -3.32 -13.94
CA LEU A 557 -40.08 -4.38 -13.24
C LEU A 557 -39.12 -3.82 -12.18
N THR A 558 -38.53 -2.64 -12.40
CA THR A 558 -37.66 -1.98 -11.41
C THR A 558 -38.48 -1.53 -10.20
N ARG A 559 -39.62 -0.85 -10.41
CA ARG A 559 -40.51 -0.44 -9.32
C ARG A 559 -41.07 -1.61 -8.52
N LEU A 560 -41.56 -2.65 -9.20
CA LEU A 560 -42.02 -3.88 -8.55
C LEU A 560 -40.93 -4.48 -7.64
N LYS A 561 -39.67 -4.45 -8.07
CA LYS A 561 -38.54 -4.93 -7.28
C LYS A 561 -38.19 -4.04 -6.09
N GLU A 562 -38.35 -2.73 -6.23
CA GLU A 562 -38.11 -1.74 -5.15
C GLU A 562 -39.27 -1.73 -4.12
N GLU A 563 -40.50 -2.01 -4.56
CA GLU A 563 -41.70 -2.09 -3.72
C GLU A 563 -41.81 -3.43 -2.98
N ALA A 564 -41.58 -4.56 -3.66
CA ALA A 564 -41.72 -5.91 -3.11
C ALA A 564 -40.40 -6.54 -2.63
N GLY A 565 -39.25 -5.90 -2.86
CA GLY A 565 -37.90 -6.42 -2.56
C GLY A 565 -37.41 -7.52 -3.51
N GLU A 566 -38.30 -8.42 -3.92
CA GLU A 566 -38.05 -9.52 -4.84
C GLU A 566 -39.01 -9.51 -6.05
N LEU A 567 -38.67 -10.26 -7.09
CA LEU A 567 -39.49 -10.45 -8.29
C LEU A 567 -39.80 -11.94 -8.47
N SER A 568 -40.92 -12.25 -9.15
CA SER A 568 -41.22 -13.63 -9.54
C SER A 568 -40.08 -14.21 -10.39
N ALA A 569 -39.92 -15.54 -10.40
CA ALA A 569 -38.86 -16.17 -11.19
C ALA A 569 -38.95 -15.88 -12.71
N ALA A 570 -40.15 -15.54 -13.22
CA ALA A 570 -40.33 -15.10 -14.60
C ALA A 570 -39.91 -13.62 -14.78
N ASP A 571 -40.38 -12.75 -13.90
CA ASP A 571 -40.09 -11.31 -13.91
C ASP A 571 -38.61 -11.02 -13.67
N GLU A 572 -37.95 -11.73 -12.76
CA GLU A 572 -36.52 -11.61 -12.49
C GLU A 572 -35.67 -12.04 -13.71
N ARG A 573 -36.11 -13.07 -14.46
CA ARG A 573 -35.47 -13.44 -15.74
C ARG A 573 -35.64 -12.33 -16.78
N ARG A 574 -36.84 -11.77 -16.91
CA ARG A 574 -37.15 -10.70 -17.88
C ARG A 574 -36.41 -9.40 -17.55
N TYR A 575 -36.44 -8.98 -16.29
CA TYR A 575 -35.68 -7.86 -15.72
C TYR A 575 -34.18 -7.99 -16.02
N ARG A 576 -33.58 -9.17 -15.73
CA ARG A 576 -32.16 -9.43 -16.05
C ARG A 576 -31.88 -9.36 -17.54
N ALA A 577 -32.78 -9.82 -18.41
CA ALA A 577 -32.60 -9.75 -19.86
C ALA A 577 -32.62 -8.29 -20.37
N LEU A 578 -33.61 -7.50 -19.95
CA LEU A 578 -33.75 -6.08 -20.30
C LEU A 578 -32.58 -5.25 -19.75
N ARG A 579 -32.24 -5.40 -18.47
CA ARG A 579 -31.10 -4.71 -17.86
C ARG A 579 -29.79 -5.03 -18.59
N ARG A 580 -29.53 -6.30 -18.93
CA ARG A 580 -28.35 -6.68 -19.75
C ARG A 580 -28.37 -6.08 -21.16
N ALA A 581 -29.53 -5.84 -21.75
CA ALA A 581 -29.64 -5.17 -23.05
C ALA A 581 -29.33 -3.68 -22.95
N ALA A 582 -29.83 -2.99 -21.92
CA ALA A 582 -29.46 -1.61 -21.61
C ALA A 582 -27.95 -1.47 -21.31
N GLU A 583 -27.41 -2.35 -20.45
CA GLU A 583 -25.97 -2.39 -20.12
C GLU A 583 -25.09 -2.54 -21.37
N ARG A 584 -25.43 -3.45 -22.29
CA ARG A 584 -24.73 -3.59 -23.58
C ARG A 584 -24.84 -2.33 -24.43
N ARG A 585 -26.05 -1.78 -24.62
CA ARG A 585 -26.27 -0.58 -25.45
C ARG A 585 -25.45 0.62 -24.96
N LEU A 586 -25.24 0.75 -23.66
CA LEU A 586 -24.39 1.80 -23.07
C LEU A 586 -22.90 1.53 -23.33
N LEU A 587 -22.43 0.30 -23.13
CA LEU A 587 -21.04 -0.10 -23.39
C LEU A 587 -20.66 0.00 -24.87
N ASP A 588 -21.55 -0.40 -25.79
CA ASP A 588 -21.35 -0.35 -27.24
C ASP A 588 -21.36 1.10 -27.78
N ALA A 589 -22.03 2.02 -27.08
CA ALA A 589 -22.14 3.44 -27.44
C ALA A 589 -21.16 4.35 -26.66
N ALA A 590 -20.30 3.78 -25.82
CA ALA A 590 -19.32 4.50 -25.02
C ALA A 590 -18.11 4.92 -25.86
N ASP A 591 -17.59 6.12 -25.59
CA ASP A 591 -16.29 6.54 -26.09
C ASP A 591 -15.16 5.92 -25.24
N VAL A 592 -15.42 5.80 -23.92
CA VAL A 592 -14.46 5.31 -22.93
C VAL A 592 -15.15 4.43 -21.89
N VAL A 593 -14.53 3.28 -21.58
CA VAL A 593 -14.92 2.40 -20.48
C VAL A 593 -13.87 2.48 -19.38
N CYS A 594 -14.26 2.95 -18.19
CA CYS A 594 -13.39 3.06 -17.03
C CYS A 594 -13.70 1.95 -16.01
N THR A 595 -12.70 1.17 -15.61
CA THR A 595 -12.85 0.04 -14.65
C THR A 595 -11.56 -0.22 -13.89
N THR A 596 -11.60 -1.01 -12.81
CA THR A 596 -10.35 -1.48 -12.18
C THR A 596 -9.65 -2.54 -13.04
N CYS A 597 -8.34 -2.77 -12.90
CA CYS A 597 -7.63 -3.82 -13.66
C CYS A 597 -8.31 -5.20 -13.55
N VAL A 598 -8.55 -5.70 -12.33
CA VAL A 598 -9.38 -6.90 -12.09
C VAL A 598 -10.79 -6.74 -12.67
N GLY A 599 -11.37 -5.54 -12.58
CA GLY A 599 -12.70 -5.19 -13.11
C GLY A 599 -12.84 -5.34 -14.63
N ALA A 600 -11.75 -5.29 -15.40
CA ALA A 600 -11.77 -5.54 -16.85
C ALA A 600 -12.11 -7.01 -17.20
N GLY A 601 -11.90 -7.95 -16.27
CA GLY A 601 -12.34 -9.35 -16.41
C GLY A 601 -13.83 -9.57 -16.11
N ASP A 602 -14.67 -8.53 -16.13
CA ASP A 602 -16.12 -8.67 -15.88
C ASP A 602 -16.84 -9.29 -17.10
N PRO A 603 -17.75 -10.27 -16.91
CA PRO A 603 -18.50 -10.89 -18.00
C PRO A 603 -19.28 -9.93 -18.90
N ARG A 604 -19.60 -8.71 -18.43
CA ARG A 604 -20.26 -7.66 -19.22
C ARG A 604 -19.38 -7.13 -20.36
N VAL A 605 -18.06 -7.10 -20.18
CA VAL A 605 -17.08 -6.62 -21.18
C VAL A 605 -16.26 -7.72 -21.83
N ALA A 606 -16.35 -8.97 -21.35
CA ALA A 606 -15.57 -10.12 -21.85
C ALA A 606 -15.73 -10.45 -23.35
N ARG A 607 -16.77 -9.93 -24.02
CA ARG A 607 -16.99 -10.07 -25.48
C ARG A 607 -16.56 -8.85 -26.29
N MET A 608 -16.20 -7.74 -25.64
CA MET A 608 -15.69 -6.54 -26.28
C MET A 608 -14.19 -6.71 -26.58
N ARG A 609 -13.67 -5.94 -27.53
CA ARG A 609 -12.22 -5.84 -27.79
C ARG A 609 -11.79 -4.39 -27.75
N PHE A 610 -10.71 -4.11 -27.03
CA PHE A 610 -10.19 -2.77 -26.80
C PHE A 610 -8.82 -2.64 -27.45
N GLN A 611 -8.77 -1.96 -28.60
CA GLN A 611 -7.52 -1.81 -29.36
C GLN A 611 -6.53 -0.88 -28.64
N SER A 612 -7.05 0.18 -28.01
CA SER A 612 -6.28 1.12 -27.19
C SER A 612 -6.64 0.92 -25.72
N ILE A 613 -5.63 0.68 -24.89
CA ILE A 613 -5.75 0.45 -23.45
C ILE A 613 -4.76 1.37 -22.72
N LEU A 614 -5.26 2.12 -21.74
CA LEU A 614 -4.43 2.89 -20.82
C LEU A 614 -4.60 2.34 -19.39
N ILE A 615 -3.49 2.08 -18.71
CA ILE A 615 -3.45 1.65 -17.30
C ILE A 615 -2.70 2.72 -16.51
N ASP A 616 -3.38 3.42 -15.61
CA ASP A 616 -2.79 4.41 -14.70
C ASP A 616 -2.49 3.78 -13.32
N GLU A 617 -1.54 4.38 -12.59
CA GLU A 617 -0.90 3.81 -11.38
C GLU A 617 -0.46 2.33 -11.55
N GLY A 618 -0.02 1.94 -12.76
CA GLY A 618 0.33 0.56 -13.12
C GLY A 618 1.49 -0.08 -12.33
N MET A 619 2.21 0.73 -11.54
CA MET A 619 3.18 0.25 -10.55
C MET A 619 2.53 -0.41 -9.33
N GLN A 620 1.29 -0.03 -8.96
CA GLN A 620 0.58 -0.60 -7.80
C GLN A 620 -0.03 -1.99 -8.08
N SER A 621 -0.12 -2.41 -9.34
CA SER A 621 -0.68 -3.70 -9.76
C SER A 621 0.41 -4.75 -9.92
N THR A 622 0.12 -5.99 -9.53
CA THR A 622 0.96 -7.13 -9.90
C THR A 622 0.92 -7.32 -11.43
N GLU A 623 1.93 -7.94 -12.00
CA GLU A 623 1.95 -8.20 -13.44
C GLU A 623 0.76 -9.05 -13.94
N PRO A 624 0.34 -10.15 -13.27
CA PRO A 624 -0.89 -10.87 -13.62
C PRO A 624 -2.17 -10.01 -13.53
N GLU A 625 -2.23 -9.04 -12.61
CA GLU A 625 -3.33 -8.09 -12.52
C GLU A 625 -3.34 -7.10 -13.70
N CYS A 626 -2.17 -6.57 -14.09
CA CYS A 626 -2.01 -5.75 -15.29
C CYS A 626 -2.47 -6.47 -16.55
N MET A 627 -2.26 -7.79 -16.62
CA MET A 627 -2.61 -8.58 -17.81
C MET A 627 -4.12 -8.75 -18.02
N VAL A 628 -4.96 -8.62 -16.98
CA VAL A 628 -6.42 -8.79 -17.07
C VAL A 628 -7.06 -7.88 -18.15
N PRO A 629 -6.81 -6.56 -18.19
CA PRO A 629 -7.25 -5.71 -19.30
C PRO A 629 -6.45 -5.95 -20.60
N VAL A 630 -5.14 -6.21 -20.53
CA VAL A 630 -4.26 -6.30 -21.72
C VAL A 630 -4.72 -7.39 -22.69
N VAL A 631 -5.17 -8.54 -22.20
CA VAL A 631 -5.64 -9.67 -23.02
C VAL A 631 -7.01 -9.44 -23.69
N LEU A 632 -7.57 -8.24 -23.63
CA LEU A 632 -8.82 -7.87 -24.30
C LEU A 632 -8.61 -7.32 -25.73
N GLY A 633 -7.49 -7.67 -26.37
CA GLY A 633 -7.20 -7.32 -27.77
C GLY A 633 -6.24 -6.14 -27.94
N ALA A 634 -5.35 -5.88 -26.97
CA ALA A 634 -4.47 -4.72 -26.99
C ALA A 634 -3.62 -4.64 -28.27
N ARG A 635 -3.72 -3.50 -28.97
CA ARG A 635 -2.85 -3.11 -30.10
C ARG A 635 -2.01 -1.88 -29.77
N GLN A 636 -2.49 -1.05 -28.85
CA GLN A 636 -1.82 0.12 -28.32
C GLN A 636 -2.01 0.13 -26.80
N LEU A 637 -0.91 -0.05 -26.06
CA LEU A 637 -0.88 -0.13 -24.59
C LEU A 637 -0.07 1.03 -24.03
N ILE A 638 -0.69 1.82 -23.15
CA ILE A 638 -0.04 2.89 -22.40
C ILE A 638 -0.06 2.51 -20.93
N LEU A 639 1.12 2.30 -20.33
CA LEU A 639 1.26 2.11 -18.89
C LEU A 639 1.78 3.42 -18.28
N VAL A 640 1.06 3.94 -17.30
CA VAL A 640 1.40 5.17 -16.58
C VAL A 640 1.65 4.81 -15.12
N GLY A 641 2.75 5.30 -14.55
CA GLY A 641 3.16 4.93 -13.20
C GLY A 641 4.36 5.75 -12.73
N ASP A 642 4.97 5.31 -11.63
CA ASP A 642 6.22 5.86 -11.13
C ASP A 642 6.97 4.83 -10.28
N HIS A 643 8.07 4.27 -10.81
CA HIS A 643 8.82 3.20 -10.15
C HIS A 643 9.55 3.66 -8.88
N CYS A 644 9.58 4.97 -8.61
CA CYS A 644 10.06 5.55 -7.37
C CYS A 644 8.97 5.63 -6.27
N GLN A 645 7.70 5.28 -6.57
CA GLN A 645 6.60 5.14 -5.61
C GLN A 645 6.24 3.65 -5.38
N LEU A 646 5.22 3.35 -4.57
CA LEU A 646 4.98 1.99 -4.09
C LEU A 646 4.60 1.01 -5.21
N GLY A 647 5.15 -0.20 -5.09
CA GLY A 647 4.77 -1.37 -5.87
C GLY A 647 3.49 -2.05 -5.37
N PRO A 648 3.12 -3.22 -5.91
CA PRO A 648 1.98 -4.00 -5.44
C PRO A 648 2.19 -4.56 -4.03
N VAL A 649 1.07 -4.75 -3.32
CA VAL A 649 1.03 -5.46 -2.03
C VAL A 649 0.85 -6.95 -2.29
N VAL A 650 1.80 -7.77 -1.82
CA VAL A 650 1.78 -9.24 -1.91
C VAL A 650 1.97 -9.79 -0.50
N MET A 651 0.99 -10.53 0.01
CA MET A 651 0.95 -11.01 1.39
C MET A 651 1.80 -12.27 1.58
N CYS A 652 1.78 -13.18 0.59
CA CYS A 652 2.57 -14.40 0.60
C CYS A 652 4.05 -14.07 0.35
N LYS A 653 4.85 -14.11 1.43
CA LYS A 653 6.29 -13.83 1.36
C LYS A 653 7.06 -14.75 0.41
N LYS A 654 6.63 -16.01 0.21
CA LYS A 654 7.22 -16.90 -0.80
C LYS A 654 6.98 -16.36 -2.22
N ALA A 655 5.74 -15.99 -2.56
CA ALA A 655 5.40 -15.41 -3.87
C ALA A 655 6.04 -14.03 -4.10
N ALA A 656 6.09 -13.17 -3.06
CA ALA A 656 6.72 -11.86 -3.14
C ALA A 656 8.22 -11.95 -3.45
N LYS A 657 8.95 -12.87 -2.80
CA LYS A 657 10.38 -13.16 -3.03
C LYS A 657 10.65 -13.71 -4.43
N ALA A 658 9.77 -14.58 -4.93
CA ALA A 658 9.88 -15.13 -6.28
C ALA A 658 9.56 -14.13 -7.40
N GLY A 659 9.18 -12.89 -7.06
CA GLY A 659 9.05 -11.78 -8.01
C GLY A 659 7.62 -11.33 -8.31
N LEU A 660 6.58 -11.90 -7.67
CA LEU A 660 5.20 -11.41 -7.83
C LEU A 660 5.02 -9.95 -7.37
N SER A 661 5.96 -9.45 -6.56
CA SER A 661 6.02 -8.06 -6.10
C SER A 661 6.59 -7.07 -7.14
N GLN A 662 7.13 -7.55 -8.27
CA GLN A 662 7.53 -6.72 -9.41
C GLN A 662 6.30 -6.40 -10.27
N SER A 663 6.13 -5.13 -10.63
CA SER A 663 5.07 -4.73 -11.56
C SER A 663 5.48 -4.92 -13.02
N LEU A 664 4.51 -5.05 -13.93
CA LEU A 664 4.77 -5.10 -15.37
C LEU A 664 5.54 -3.86 -15.86
N PHE A 665 5.21 -2.67 -15.33
CA PHE A 665 5.90 -1.42 -15.66
C PHE A 665 7.39 -1.53 -15.30
N GLU A 666 7.69 -2.00 -14.09
CA GLU A 666 9.06 -2.15 -13.58
C GLU A 666 9.87 -3.16 -14.39
N ARG A 667 9.30 -4.34 -14.69
CA ARG A 667 9.99 -5.37 -15.50
C ARG A 667 10.31 -4.85 -16.90
N LEU A 668 9.39 -4.10 -17.53
CA LEU A 668 9.62 -3.48 -18.84
C LEU A 668 10.69 -2.37 -18.81
N VAL A 669 10.81 -1.61 -17.71
CA VAL A 669 11.92 -0.67 -17.51
C VAL A 669 13.25 -1.39 -17.37
N VAL A 670 13.31 -2.50 -16.61
CA VAL A 670 14.52 -3.33 -16.46
C VAL A 670 14.92 -4.01 -17.79
N LEU A 671 13.96 -4.36 -18.63
CA LEU A 671 14.17 -4.79 -20.02
C LEU A 671 14.69 -3.69 -20.97
N GLY A 672 14.87 -2.46 -20.49
CA GLY A 672 15.41 -1.34 -21.25
C GLY A 672 14.37 -0.49 -21.99
N ILE A 673 13.07 -0.70 -21.77
CA ILE A 673 12.04 0.20 -22.32
C ILE A 673 12.06 1.51 -21.51
N ARG A 674 12.60 2.57 -22.13
CA ARG A 674 12.73 3.89 -21.49
C ARG A 674 11.34 4.54 -21.32
N PRO A 675 10.95 4.94 -20.09
CA PRO A 675 9.69 5.64 -19.88
C PRO A 675 9.81 7.14 -20.21
N PHE A 676 8.74 7.71 -20.74
CA PHE A 676 8.61 9.16 -20.94
C PHE A 676 8.36 9.82 -19.59
N ARG A 677 9.37 10.52 -19.05
CA ARG A 677 9.28 11.20 -17.75
C ARG A 677 8.54 12.54 -17.88
N LEU A 678 7.58 12.79 -17.00
CA LEU A 678 6.98 14.11 -16.79
C LEU A 678 7.85 14.91 -15.81
N GLU A 679 8.23 16.13 -16.17
CA GLU A 679 9.36 16.83 -15.51
C GLU A 679 8.94 17.97 -14.56
N VAL A 680 7.72 18.50 -14.68
CA VAL A 680 7.28 19.70 -13.96
C VAL A 680 6.19 19.36 -12.96
N GLN A 681 6.42 19.60 -11.66
CA GLN A 681 5.47 19.37 -10.58
C GLN A 681 4.64 20.62 -10.25
N TYR A 682 3.35 20.44 -9.98
CA TYR A 682 2.39 21.53 -9.68
C TYR A 682 1.72 21.41 -8.30
N ARG A 683 2.15 20.45 -7.46
CA ARG A 683 1.53 20.15 -6.17
C ARG A 683 2.14 20.97 -5.03
N MET A 684 3.45 20.87 -4.85
CA MET A 684 4.15 21.16 -3.59
C MET A 684 4.88 22.50 -3.62
N HIS A 685 5.03 23.15 -2.47
CA HIS A 685 5.97 24.26 -2.29
C HIS A 685 7.40 23.84 -2.72
N PRO A 686 8.20 24.71 -3.38
CA PRO A 686 9.52 24.34 -3.91
C PRO A 686 10.51 23.71 -2.92
N GLU A 687 10.51 24.11 -1.65
CA GLU A 687 11.38 23.48 -0.63
C GLU A 687 10.93 22.06 -0.25
N LEU A 688 9.64 21.72 -0.40
CA LEU A 688 9.11 20.37 -0.15
C LEU A 688 9.51 19.39 -1.26
N SER A 689 9.49 19.84 -2.53
CA SER A 689 9.83 19.01 -3.69
C SER A 689 11.33 18.74 -3.84
N ARG A 690 12.17 19.55 -3.19
CA ARG A 690 13.63 19.55 -3.37
C ARG A 690 14.30 18.24 -2.94
N PHE A 691 14.13 17.78 -1.70
CA PHE A 691 14.72 16.49 -1.28
C PHE A 691 14.21 15.30 -2.12
N PRO A 692 12.90 15.15 -2.39
CA PRO A 692 12.43 14.10 -3.27
C PRO A 692 13.00 14.18 -4.70
N SER A 693 13.12 15.38 -5.28
CA SER A 693 13.74 15.60 -6.59
C SER A 693 15.19 15.12 -6.61
N ASP A 694 16.01 15.63 -5.70
CA ASP A 694 17.45 15.36 -5.63
C ASP A 694 17.73 13.87 -5.40
N PHE A 695 16.95 13.22 -4.51
CA PHE A 695 17.20 11.84 -4.08
C PHE A 695 16.57 10.76 -4.98
N PHE A 696 15.30 10.93 -5.38
CA PHE A 696 14.56 9.90 -6.13
C PHE A 696 14.55 10.14 -7.64
N TYR A 697 14.71 11.39 -8.09
CA TYR A 697 14.55 11.79 -9.50
C TYR A 697 15.78 12.50 -10.08
N GLU A 698 16.96 12.25 -9.52
CA GLU A 698 18.25 12.78 -10.02
C GLU A 698 18.31 14.32 -10.13
N GLY A 699 17.51 15.06 -9.35
CA GLY A 699 17.36 16.51 -9.44
C GLY A 699 16.58 17.02 -10.66
N SER A 700 15.97 16.13 -11.45
CA SER A 700 15.29 16.48 -12.71
C SER A 700 13.88 17.07 -12.54
N LEU A 701 13.30 17.02 -11.33
CA LEU A 701 11.94 17.52 -11.08
C LEU A 701 11.96 19.04 -10.92
N GLN A 702 11.33 19.73 -11.88
CA GLN A 702 11.16 21.18 -11.93
C GLN A 702 9.89 21.62 -11.21
N ASN A 703 9.87 22.85 -10.70
CA ASN A 703 8.69 23.42 -10.03
C ASN A 703 7.87 24.28 -11.01
N GLY A 704 6.63 23.85 -11.29
CA GLY A 704 5.64 24.60 -12.06
C GLY A 704 4.76 25.51 -11.20
N VAL A 705 5.09 25.65 -9.91
CA VAL A 705 4.46 26.54 -8.93
C VAL A 705 5.54 27.23 -8.10
N SER A 706 5.31 28.49 -7.79
CA SER A 706 6.18 29.34 -6.99
C SER A 706 5.99 29.14 -5.48
N ALA A 707 6.88 29.73 -4.68
CA ALA A 707 6.75 29.77 -3.23
C ALA A 707 5.50 30.54 -2.78
N GLU A 708 5.18 31.66 -3.45
CA GLU A 708 4.04 32.51 -3.08
C GLU A 708 2.69 31.85 -3.41
N GLU A 709 2.57 31.15 -4.55
CA GLU A 709 1.40 30.30 -4.86
C GLU A 709 1.23 29.11 -3.90
N ARG A 710 2.24 28.82 -3.09
CA ARG A 710 2.21 27.78 -2.05
C ARG A 710 2.41 28.36 -0.65
N ARG A 711 1.98 29.62 -0.47
CA ARG A 711 1.86 30.29 0.82
C ARG A 711 0.42 30.27 1.31
N LEU A 712 0.22 29.90 2.58
CA LEU A 712 -1.09 29.98 3.23
C LEU A 712 -1.32 31.39 3.77
N HIS A 713 -1.92 32.26 2.95
CA HIS A 713 -2.30 33.60 3.39
C HIS A 713 -3.30 33.53 4.57
N LYS A 714 -3.14 34.44 5.55
CA LYS A 714 -3.97 34.58 6.76
C LYS A 714 -3.87 33.46 7.81
N ILE A 715 -3.01 32.45 7.64
CA ILE A 715 -2.78 31.38 8.62
C ILE A 715 -1.49 31.66 9.39
N ASP A 716 -1.60 32.01 10.67
CA ASP A 716 -0.45 32.23 11.56
C ASP A 716 0.03 30.92 12.21
N PHE A 717 0.97 30.26 11.55
CA PHE A 717 1.65 29.08 12.08
C PHE A 717 3.14 29.35 12.32
N PRO A 718 3.70 29.01 13.50
CA PRO A 718 5.09 29.30 13.86
C PRO A 718 6.07 28.33 13.19
N TRP A 719 6.29 28.51 11.88
CA TRP A 719 7.34 27.79 11.15
C TRP A 719 8.73 28.20 11.66
N PRO A 720 9.66 27.26 11.96
CA PRO A 720 11.03 27.59 12.39
C PRO A 720 11.83 28.46 11.41
N ARG A 721 11.44 28.42 10.13
CA ARG A 721 11.89 29.31 9.07
C ARG A 721 10.67 29.74 8.24
N PRO A 722 10.26 31.02 8.23
CA PRO A 722 9.04 31.46 7.55
C PRO A 722 9.00 31.21 6.02
N ASP A 723 10.17 31.09 5.38
CA ASP A 723 10.35 30.74 3.97
C ASP A 723 10.25 29.22 3.69
N ARG A 724 10.15 28.39 4.73
CA ARG A 724 10.24 26.92 4.64
C ARG A 724 9.10 26.31 5.43
N PRO A 725 7.98 25.97 4.77
CA PRO A 725 6.82 25.36 5.44
C PRO A 725 7.07 23.88 5.74
N MET A 726 8.20 23.57 6.37
CA MET A 726 8.60 22.23 6.76
C MET A 726 9.53 22.25 7.97
N PHE A 727 9.39 21.24 8.84
CA PHE A 727 10.40 20.95 9.86
C PHE A 727 10.30 19.50 10.37
N PHE A 728 11.39 19.02 10.93
CA PHE A 728 11.48 17.75 11.64
C PHE A 728 11.43 18.07 13.14
N TYR A 729 10.40 17.55 13.81
CA TYR A 729 10.15 17.75 15.22
C TYR A 729 10.69 16.58 16.03
N VAL A 730 11.85 16.81 16.65
CA VAL A 730 12.60 15.83 17.43
C VAL A 730 11.80 15.39 18.65
N THR A 731 11.42 14.11 18.68
CA THR A 731 10.68 13.49 19.78
C THR A 731 11.40 12.23 20.25
N GLN A 732 11.76 12.15 21.53
CA GLN A 732 12.51 11.03 22.12
C GLN A 732 11.64 10.17 23.06
N GLY A 733 10.39 9.91 22.67
CA GLY A 733 9.52 8.97 23.39
C GLY A 733 9.83 7.51 23.05
N GLN A 734 9.66 6.58 24.00
CA GLN A 734 9.85 5.14 23.77
C GLN A 734 8.78 4.56 22.83
N GLU A 735 9.15 3.58 22.00
CA GLU A 735 8.18 2.81 21.20
C GLU A 735 7.54 1.70 22.05
N GLU A 736 6.25 1.45 21.84
CA GLU A 736 5.51 0.38 22.51
C GLU A 736 4.85 -0.54 21.48
N ILE A 737 4.71 -1.83 21.81
CA ILE A 737 3.93 -2.77 21.01
C ILE A 737 2.45 -2.39 21.16
N ALA A 738 1.72 -2.37 20.05
CA ALA A 738 0.28 -2.12 20.06
C ALA A 738 -0.49 -3.34 20.58
N GLY A 739 -1.75 -3.15 21.01
CA GLY A 739 -2.61 -4.22 21.56
C GLY A 739 -2.89 -5.41 20.65
N SER A 740 -2.40 -5.37 19.43
CA SER A 740 -2.46 -6.38 18.40
C SER A 740 -1.23 -7.30 18.35
N GLY A 741 -0.12 -6.95 19.01
CA GLY A 741 1.14 -7.69 19.05
C GLY A 741 2.10 -7.42 17.89
N THR A 742 1.61 -7.14 16.69
CA THR A 742 2.44 -7.01 15.46
C THR A 742 2.78 -5.56 15.05
N SER A 743 2.05 -4.56 15.53
CA SER A 743 2.25 -3.14 15.22
C SER A 743 2.83 -2.36 16.40
N TYR A 744 3.21 -1.10 16.15
CA TYR A 744 3.90 -0.24 17.10
C TYR A 744 3.16 1.09 17.26
N LEU A 745 3.33 1.73 18.41
CA LEU A 745 2.79 3.06 18.66
C LEU A 745 3.69 3.83 19.65
N ASN A 746 3.60 5.17 19.63
CA ASN A 746 4.43 6.06 20.44
C ASN A 746 3.58 7.22 20.98
N ARG A 747 3.36 7.25 22.31
CA ARG A 747 2.51 8.24 22.99
C ARG A 747 3.04 9.65 22.83
N THR A 748 4.35 9.82 22.93
CA THR A 748 4.99 11.14 22.93
C THR A 748 4.87 11.78 21.55
N GLU A 749 5.06 10.98 20.48
CA GLU A 749 4.76 11.44 19.13
C GLU A 749 3.28 11.76 18.95
N ALA A 750 2.37 10.91 19.44
CA ALA A 750 0.92 11.12 19.29
C ALA A 750 0.44 12.42 19.96
N ALA A 751 0.90 12.70 21.19
CA ALA A 751 0.61 13.95 21.89
C ALA A 751 1.22 15.18 21.21
N ASN A 752 2.37 15.02 20.53
CA ASN A 752 2.96 16.07 19.71
C ASN A 752 2.17 16.30 18.41
N VAL A 753 1.65 15.25 17.79
CA VAL A 753 0.79 15.31 16.59
C VAL A 753 -0.56 15.98 16.92
N GLU A 754 -1.19 15.68 18.07
CA GLU A 754 -2.40 16.38 18.53
C GLU A 754 -2.12 17.88 18.66
N LYS A 755 -1.06 18.27 19.37
CA LYS A 755 -0.71 19.70 19.59
C LYS A 755 -0.49 20.47 18.30
N LEU A 756 0.20 19.85 17.34
CA LEU A 756 0.41 20.41 15.99
C LEU A 756 -0.92 20.58 15.25
N THR A 757 -1.76 19.54 15.25
CA THR A 757 -3.08 19.53 14.62
C THR A 757 -3.98 20.62 15.20
N THR A 758 -4.07 20.68 16.53
CA THR A 758 -4.77 21.72 17.29
C THR A 758 -4.26 23.13 16.97
N ARG A 759 -2.94 23.33 16.78
CA ARG A 759 -2.40 24.64 16.40
C ARG A 759 -2.81 25.03 14.97
N PHE A 760 -2.86 24.11 14.01
CA PHE A 760 -3.36 24.40 12.66
C PHE A 760 -4.86 24.73 12.65
N LEU A 761 -5.68 23.97 13.38
CA LEU A 761 -7.11 24.26 13.53
C LEU A 761 -7.34 25.65 14.15
N LYS A 762 -6.62 25.98 15.24
CA LYS A 762 -6.66 27.31 15.88
C LYS A 762 -6.12 28.44 14.98
N ALA A 763 -5.28 28.13 14.01
CA ALA A 763 -4.78 29.08 13.00
C ALA A 763 -5.71 29.21 11.77
N GLY A 764 -6.86 28.53 11.75
CA GLY A 764 -7.88 28.66 10.70
C GLY A 764 -7.79 27.65 9.54
N VAL A 765 -6.95 26.61 9.66
CA VAL A 765 -6.93 25.49 8.69
C VAL A 765 -8.16 24.59 8.93
N ARG A 766 -8.90 24.22 7.87
CA ARG A 766 -10.05 23.30 8.01
C ARG A 766 -9.58 21.85 8.22
N PRO A 767 -10.32 21.02 8.97
CA PRO A 767 -9.98 19.60 9.18
C PRO A 767 -9.64 18.83 7.89
N GLU A 768 -10.48 18.98 6.85
CA GLU A 768 -10.32 18.33 5.54
C GLU A 768 -8.96 18.60 4.87
N GLN A 769 -8.34 19.75 5.16
CA GLN A 769 -7.09 20.22 4.57
C GLN A 769 -5.84 19.59 5.23
N ILE A 770 -6.02 18.94 6.39
CA ILE A 770 -4.98 18.26 7.17
C ILE A 770 -5.02 16.75 6.86
N GLY A 771 -3.86 16.13 6.76
CA GLY A 771 -3.72 14.67 6.77
C GLY A 771 -2.62 14.22 7.71
N ILE A 772 -2.85 13.12 8.42
CA ILE A 772 -1.88 12.53 9.34
C ILE A 772 -1.47 11.16 8.80
N ILE A 773 -0.17 11.00 8.57
CA ILE A 773 0.41 9.79 7.98
C ILE A 773 1.27 9.08 9.02
N THR A 774 1.03 7.78 9.22
CA THR A 774 1.90 6.93 10.05
C THR A 774 2.09 5.56 9.40
N PRO A 775 3.30 4.97 9.43
CA PRO A 775 3.54 3.64 8.85
C PRO A 775 2.94 2.49 9.69
N TYR A 776 2.49 2.74 10.93
CA TYR A 776 2.01 1.71 11.85
C TYR A 776 0.52 1.88 12.18
N GLU A 777 -0.25 0.82 11.96
CA GLU A 777 -1.69 0.76 12.27
C GLU A 777 -2.00 0.97 13.76
N GLY A 778 -1.13 0.47 14.66
CA GLY A 778 -1.24 0.73 16.10
C GLY A 778 -1.19 2.22 16.44
N GLN A 779 -0.27 2.96 15.82
CA GLN A 779 -0.21 4.42 15.94
C GLN A 779 -1.41 5.11 15.27
N ARG A 780 -1.91 4.61 14.13
CA ARG A 780 -3.10 5.17 13.47
C ARG A 780 -4.31 5.11 14.40
N SER A 781 -4.59 3.92 14.96
CA SER A 781 -5.72 3.72 15.87
C SER A 781 -5.55 4.53 17.16
N TYR A 782 -4.34 4.57 17.72
CA TYR A 782 -4.05 5.34 18.92
C TYR A 782 -4.17 6.86 18.70
N LEU A 783 -3.74 7.39 17.54
CA LEU A 783 -3.90 8.81 17.19
C LEU A 783 -5.38 9.21 17.12
N VAL A 784 -6.22 8.42 16.46
CA VAL A 784 -7.67 8.69 16.36
C VAL A 784 -8.30 8.73 17.75
N GLN A 785 -8.04 7.70 18.58
CA GLN A 785 -8.56 7.65 19.95
C GLN A 785 -8.01 8.81 20.81
N HIS A 786 -6.71 9.07 20.78
CA HIS A 786 -6.07 10.12 21.58
C HIS A 786 -6.62 11.52 21.23
N MET A 787 -6.80 11.85 19.95
CA MET A 787 -7.40 13.13 19.54
C MET A 787 -8.88 13.24 19.91
N GLN A 788 -9.64 12.14 19.88
CA GLN A 788 -11.05 12.14 20.29
C GLN A 788 -11.24 12.35 21.81
N TYR A 789 -10.42 11.70 22.64
CA TYR A 789 -10.57 11.73 24.11
C TYR A 789 -9.74 12.81 24.82
N GLN A 790 -8.61 13.23 24.26
CA GLN A 790 -7.68 14.18 24.89
C GLN A 790 -7.43 15.45 24.06
N GLY A 791 -8.04 15.57 22.87
CA GLY A 791 -7.95 16.78 22.05
C GLY A 791 -8.58 18.00 22.73
N SER A 792 -7.92 19.16 22.63
CA SER A 792 -8.38 20.39 23.29
C SER A 792 -9.55 21.11 22.59
N LEU A 793 -9.99 20.62 21.43
CA LEU A 793 -11.09 21.15 20.63
C LEU A 793 -12.26 20.15 20.57
N HIS A 794 -13.39 20.55 19.98
CA HIS A 794 -14.56 19.69 19.86
C HIS A 794 -14.26 18.43 19.01
N ALA A 795 -14.54 17.24 19.53
CA ALA A 795 -14.14 15.95 18.96
C ALA A 795 -14.40 15.79 17.45
N LYS A 796 -15.56 16.27 16.95
CA LYS A 796 -15.92 16.25 15.51
C LYS A 796 -14.83 16.84 14.60
N LEU A 797 -14.15 17.91 15.03
CA LEU A 797 -13.09 18.54 14.24
C LEU A 797 -11.89 17.62 14.02
N TYR A 798 -11.60 16.69 14.95
CA TYR A 798 -10.57 15.68 14.77
C TYR A 798 -11.05 14.47 13.97
N GLN A 799 -12.36 14.14 14.02
CA GLN A 799 -12.94 13.04 13.25
C GLN A 799 -12.86 13.31 11.73
N GLU A 800 -13.02 14.57 11.32
CA GLU A 800 -12.88 14.99 9.92
C GLU A 800 -11.44 14.96 9.37
N ILE A 801 -10.42 14.75 10.23
CA ILE A 801 -9.00 14.74 9.83
C ILE A 801 -8.56 13.33 9.42
N GLU A 802 -8.15 13.17 8.17
CA GLU A 802 -7.76 11.88 7.61
C GLU A 802 -6.47 11.33 8.27
N VAL A 803 -6.59 10.23 9.04
CA VAL A 803 -5.45 9.53 9.67
C VAL A 803 -5.29 8.15 9.04
N ALA A 804 -4.20 7.91 8.32
CA ALA A 804 -4.03 6.67 7.54
C ALA A 804 -2.57 6.24 7.32
N SER A 805 -2.38 5.03 6.79
CA SER A 805 -1.05 4.54 6.39
C SER A 805 -0.55 5.20 5.11
N VAL A 806 0.78 5.20 4.91
CA VAL A 806 1.44 5.73 3.70
C VAL A 806 0.81 5.17 2.42
N ASP A 807 0.52 3.86 2.41
CA ASP A 807 -0.11 3.13 1.30
C ASP A 807 -1.51 3.67 0.99
N ALA A 808 -2.30 3.96 2.01
CA ALA A 808 -3.67 4.47 1.86
C ALA A 808 -3.70 5.93 1.36
N PHE A 809 -2.63 6.70 1.59
CA PHE A 809 -2.45 8.06 1.11
C PHE A 809 -1.89 8.17 -0.33
N GLN A 810 -1.50 7.07 -0.98
CA GLN A 810 -1.06 7.13 -2.39
C GLN A 810 -2.22 7.61 -3.29
N GLY A 811 -1.89 8.36 -4.34
CA GLY A 811 -2.87 9.05 -5.20
C GLY A 811 -3.58 10.26 -4.56
N ARG A 812 -3.52 10.42 -3.22
CA ARG A 812 -4.11 11.56 -2.50
C ARG A 812 -3.12 12.71 -2.32
N GLU A 813 -3.64 13.86 -1.91
CA GLU A 813 -2.90 15.05 -1.48
C GLU A 813 -3.70 15.83 -0.43
N LYS A 814 -3.00 16.59 0.41
CA LYS A 814 -3.56 17.49 1.42
C LYS A 814 -2.79 18.81 1.42
N ASP A 815 -3.36 19.85 2.02
CA ASP A 815 -2.66 21.13 2.12
C ASP A 815 -1.55 21.04 3.17
N ILE A 816 -1.82 20.42 4.32
CA ILE A 816 -0.87 20.14 5.39
C ILE A 816 -0.77 18.62 5.62
N ILE A 817 0.45 18.12 5.76
CA ILE A 817 0.72 16.74 6.22
C ILE A 817 1.54 16.75 7.50
N ILE A 818 1.13 15.91 8.46
CA ILE A 818 1.90 15.57 9.65
C ILE A 818 2.24 14.09 9.57
N MET A 819 3.54 13.75 9.61
CA MET A 819 4.03 12.37 9.59
C MET A 819 4.53 11.97 10.99
N SER A 820 4.06 10.85 11.53
CA SER A 820 4.63 10.22 12.74
C SER A 820 5.50 9.03 12.34
N CYS A 821 6.73 8.97 12.85
CA CYS A 821 7.70 7.91 12.54
C CYS A 821 7.57 6.70 13.49
N VAL A 822 7.10 6.91 14.72
CA VAL A 822 6.89 5.94 15.80
C VAL A 822 8.18 5.34 16.38
N ARG A 823 9.10 4.91 15.52
CA ARG A 823 10.23 4.04 15.90
C ARG A 823 11.28 4.77 16.72
N SER A 824 11.56 4.20 17.88
CA SER A 824 12.40 4.74 18.94
C SER A 824 12.92 3.57 19.80
N ASN A 825 13.98 2.92 19.31
CA ASN A 825 14.61 1.73 19.90
C ASN A 825 16.14 1.71 19.68
N GLU A 826 16.84 0.88 20.44
CA GLU A 826 18.31 0.79 20.38
C GLU A 826 18.82 -0.16 19.28
N HIS A 827 18.21 -1.33 19.11
CA HIS A 827 18.78 -2.41 18.28
C HIS A 827 17.81 -3.03 17.24
N GLN A 828 16.54 -2.61 17.18
CA GLN A 828 15.49 -3.32 16.41
C GLN A 828 15.24 -2.76 15.00
N GLY A 829 16.01 -1.75 14.57
CA GLY A 829 15.85 -1.08 13.28
C GLY A 829 14.51 -0.35 13.13
N ILE A 830 14.20 0.06 11.89
CA ILE A 830 13.05 0.94 11.60
C ILE A 830 11.91 0.26 10.82
N GLY A 831 12.02 -1.03 10.51
CA GLY A 831 10.96 -1.80 9.84
C GLY A 831 10.51 -1.18 8.50
N PHE A 832 9.20 -0.97 8.33
CA PHE A 832 8.60 -0.42 7.10
C PHE A 832 9.12 0.96 6.69
N LEU A 833 9.72 1.73 7.59
CA LEU A 833 10.36 3.01 7.25
C LEU A 833 11.64 2.87 6.41
N SER A 834 12.15 1.65 6.22
CA SER A 834 13.34 1.38 5.42
C SER A 834 13.12 1.40 3.91
N ASP A 835 11.88 1.24 3.42
CA ASP A 835 11.56 1.28 1.98
C ASP A 835 11.64 2.72 1.45
N PRO A 836 12.56 3.02 0.50
CA PRO A 836 12.69 4.37 -0.05
C PRO A 836 11.42 4.90 -0.72
N ARG A 837 10.61 4.01 -1.31
CA ARG A 837 9.37 4.34 -2.03
C ARG A 837 8.27 4.78 -1.06
N ARG A 838 8.21 4.18 0.14
CA ARG A 838 7.32 4.60 1.24
C ARG A 838 7.66 6.02 1.67
N LEU A 839 8.94 6.33 1.88
CA LEU A 839 9.35 7.67 2.26
C LEU A 839 9.05 8.69 1.14
N ASN A 840 9.33 8.37 -0.12
CA ASN A 840 9.00 9.24 -1.25
C ASN A 840 7.50 9.57 -1.32
N VAL A 841 6.60 8.57 -1.17
CA VAL A 841 5.16 8.81 -1.11
C VAL A 841 4.81 9.75 0.06
N ALA A 842 5.30 9.45 1.27
CA ALA A 842 4.99 10.24 2.47
C ALA A 842 5.41 11.72 2.36
N LEU A 843 6.64 11.97 1.89
CA LEU A 843 7.18 13.34 1.72
C LEU A 843 6.42 14.15 0.66
N THR A 844 5.70 13.50 -0.27
CA THR A 844 5.12 14.16 -1.46
C THR A 844 3.59 14.24 -1.47
N ARG A 845 2.95 14.11 -0.29
CA ARG A 845 1.50 14.28 -0.12
C ARG A 845 1.07 15.73 0.19
N ALA A 846 1.95 16.55 0.75
CA ALA A 846 1.65 17.93 1.13
C ALA A 846 1.72 18.92 -0.04
N LYS A 847 0.79 19.88 -0.09
CA LYS A 847 0.87 21.01 -1.03
C LYS A 847 1.58 22.21 -0.40
N TYR A 848 1.15 22.62 0.80
CA TYR A 848 1.61 23.83 1.46
C TYR A 848 2.63 23.56 2.56
N GLY A 849 2.47 22.51 3.38
CA GLY A 849 3.44 22.25 4.46
C GLY A 849 3.51 20.82 4.99
N LEU A 850 4.69 20.44 5.47
CA LEU A 850 5.03 19.08 5.93
C LEU A 850 5.77 19.10 7.27
N ILE A 851 5.23 18.41 8.28
CA ILE A 851 5.91 18.23 9.57
C ILE A 851 6.20 16.75 9.79
N VAL A 852 7.44 16.41 10.12
CA VAL A 852 7.86 15.04 10.43
C VAL A 852 8.18 14.94 11.92
N VAL A 853 7.45 14.12 12.66
CA VAL A 853 7.63 13.88 14.09
C VAL A 853 8.31 12.51 14.27
N GLY A 854 9.44 12.46 14.99
CA GLY A 854 10.16 11.20 15.18
C GLY A 854 11.44 11.31 16.00
N ASN A 855 12.12 10.17 16.23
CA ASN A 855 13.41 10.11 16.93
C ASN A 855 14.60 10.06 15.95
N PRO A 856 15.39 11.15 15.81
CA PRO A 856 16.52 11.19 14.87
C PRO A 856 17.60 10.14 15.16
N LYS A 857 17.85 9.80 16.43
CA LYS A 857 18.93 8.87 16.84
C LYS A 857 18.74 7.46 16.27
N VAL A 858 17.50 7.08 15.99
CA VAL A 858 17.11 5.75 15.52
C VAL A 858 16.97 5.76 14.00
N LEU A 859 16.38 6.81 13.45
CA LEU A 859 16.23 7.00 12.01
C LEU A 859 17.60 7.19 11.31
N SER A 860 18.54 7.93 11.90
CA SER A 860 19.87 8.19 11.32
C SER A 860 20.74 6.95 11.12
N LYS A 861 20.36 5.79 11.70
CA LYS A 861 21.01 4.50 11.45
C LYS A 861 20.75 3.99 10.03
N GLN A 862 19.65 4.41 9.40
CA GLN A 862 19.33 4.05 8.02
C GLN A 862 19.85 5.14 7.06
N PRO A 863 20.56 4.80 5.96
CA PRO A 863 21.27 5.78 5.15
C PRO A 863 20.42 6.90 4.52
N LEU A 864 19.25 6.58 3.96
CA LEU A 864 18.32 7.55 3.36
C LEU A 864 17.76 8.50 4.42
N TRP A 865 17.39 7.99 5.59
CA TRP A 865 16.95 8.82 6.71
C TRP A 865 18.06 9.73 7.25
N ASN A 866 19.31 9.29 7.27
CA ASN A 866 20.44 10.16 7.59
C ASN A 866 20.58 11.32 6.58
N HIS A 867 20.40 11.06 5.27
CA HIS A 867 20.38 12.14 4.25
C HIS A 867 19.21 13.11 4.49
N LEU A 868 18.02 12.62 4.84
CA LEU A 868 16.87 13.47 5.16
C LEU A 868 17.14 14.34 6.40
N LEU A 869 17.64 13.75 7.48
CA LEU A 869 17.96 14.49 8.72
C LEU A 869 19.07 15.53 8.49
N ALA A 870 20.09 15.20 7.69
CA ALA A 870 21.13 16.14 7.29
C ALA A 870 20.56 17.31 6.45
N PHE A 871 19.67 17.02 5.49
CA PHE A 871 18.99 18.03 4.66
C PHE A 871 18.15 19.01 5.50
N TYR A 872 17.41 18.50 6.50
CA TYR A 872 16.62 19.33 7.42
C TYR A 872 17.53 20.14 8.37
N LYS A 873 18.65 19.56 8.84
CA LYS A 873 19.61 20.26 9.69
C LYS A 873 20.34 21.38 8.95
N GLU A 874 20.81 21.13 7.72
CA GLU A 874 21.40 22.14 6.83
C GLU A 874 20.43 23.33 6.62
N ARG A 875 19.14 23.03 6.42
CA ARG A 875 18.09 24.04 6.26
C ARG A 875 17.66 24.73 7.55
N ARG A 876 18.22 24.34 8.70
CA ARG A 876 17.87 24.87 10.03
C ARG A 876 16.38 24.69 10.38
N VAL A 877 15.85 23.54 9.96
CA VAL A 877 14.46 23.09 10.20
C VAL A 877 14.41 21.72 10.86
N LEU A 878 15.49 21.32 11.54
CA LEU A 878 15.50 20.22 12.51
C LEU A 878 15.40 20.84 13.91
N THR A 879 14.27 20.62 14.60
CA THR A 879 13.93 21.40 15.81
C THR A 879 13.40 20.57 16.96
N GLU A 880 13.64 21.06 18.18
CA GLU A 880 13.21 20.49 19.46
C GLU A 880 12.66 21.58 20.41
N GLY A 881 12.17 21.17 21.58
CA GLY A 881 11.52 22.08 22.54
C GLY A 881 10.01 22.22 22.31
N PRO A 882 9.30 23.06 23.09
CA PRO A 882 7.85 23.22 22.95
C PRO A 882 7.47 23.95 21.67
N LEU A 883 6.29 23.64 21.10
CA LEU A 883 5.78 24.27 19.86
C LEU A 883 5.67 25.81 19.92
N SER A 884 5.54 26.38 21.11
CA SER A 884 5.53 27.84 21.34
C SER A 884 6.92 28.49 21.28
N ASN A 885 8.01 27.71 21.34
CA ASN A 885 9.39 28.18 21.37
C ASN A 885 10.34 27.09 20.83
N LEU A 886 10.16 26.74 19.55
CA LEU A 886 10.98 25.75 18.85
C LEU A 886 12.43 26.25 18.70
N LYS A 887 13.40 25.37 18.99
CA LYS A 887 14.84 25.65 18.86
C LYS A 887 15.49 24.68 17.88
N GLU A 888 16.54 25.11 17.19
CA GLU A 888 17.34 24.23 16.32
C GLU A 888 18.00 23.12 17.18
N SER A 889 17.85 21.85 16.79
CA SER A 889 18.32 20.71 17.59
C SER A 889 19.83 20.53 17.54
N ALA A 890 20.44 20.33 18.71
CA ALA A 890 21.88 20.14 18.84
C ALA A 890 22.39 18.78 18.32
N ILE A 891 21.50 17.79 18.11
CA ILE A 891 21.86 16.40 17.76
C ILE A 891 22.79 16.36 16.54
N GLN A 892 23.94 15.71 16.68
CA GLN A 892 24.89 15.49 15.60
C GLN A 892 24.68 14.12 14.93
N PHE A 893 24.97 14.04 13.64
CA PHE A 893 24.87 12.83 12.84
C PHE A 893 26.20 12.55 12.14
N ALA A 894 26.51 11.28 11.90
CA ALA A 894 27.61 10.91 11.03
C ALA A 894 27.37 11.47 9.61
N LYS A 895 28.42 11.99 8.96
CA LYS A 895 28.32 12.53 7.60
C LYS A 895 27.66 11.51 6.66
N PRO A 896 26.63 11.88 5.87
CA PRO A 896 25.99 10.95 4.96
C PRO A 896 27.00 10.36 3.96
N LYS A 897 27.12 9.03 3.93
CA LYS A 897 27.93 8.33 2.92
C LYS A 897 27.23 8.46 1.57
N LYS A 898 27.96 8.76 0.48
CA LYS A 898 27.40 8.91 -0.87
C LYS A 898 26.64 7.64 -1.28
N LEU A 899 25.31 7.72 -1.33
CA LEU A 899 24.47 6.61 -1.78
C LEU A 899 24.45 6.53 -3.29
N VAL A 900 24.88 5.39 -3.83
CA VAL A 900 24.47 4.97 -5.17
C VAL A 900 23.10 4.33 -5.02
N ASN A 901 22.06 4.90 -5.66
CA ASN A 901 20.71 4.33 -5.60
C ASN A 901 20.61 3.10 -6.52
N ALA A 902 21.18 1.98 -6.07
CA ALA A 902 21.15 0.70 -6.78
C ALA A 902 19.74 0.14 -7.03
N GLN A 903 18.71 0.70 -6.36
CA GLN A 903 17.30 0.35 -6.53
C GLN A 903 16.57 1.19 -7.59
N ASN A 904 17.23 2.16 -8.23
CA ASN A 904 16.68 2.86 -9.40
C ASN A 904 17.34 2.32 -10.68
N PRO A 905 16.80 1.25 -11.31
CA PRO A 905 17.38 0.67 -12.54
C PRO A 905 17.43 1.65 -13.72
N GLY A 906 16.63 2.72 -13.69
CA GLY A 906 16.68 3.79 -14.70
C GLY A 906 17.91 4.71 -14.59
N SER A 907 18.51 4.85 -13.40
CA SER A 907 19.57 5.85 -13.15
C SER A 907 20.83 5.66 -13.99
N HIS A 908 21.16 4.42 -14.37
CA HIS A 908 22.31 4.11 -15.22
C HIS A 908 22.15 4.52 -16.69
N PHE A 909 20.93 4.83 -17.16
CA PHE A 909 20.62 5.07 -18.57
C PHE A 909 20.13 6.50 -18.89
N MET A 910 19.93 7.35 -17.87
CA MET A 910 19.34 8.69 -18.02
C MET A 910 20.30 9.75 -18.62
N SER A 911 21.61 9.47 -18.74
CA SER A 911 22.57 10.44 -19.31
C SER A 911 22.32 10.78 -20.78
N THR A 912 21.62 9.92 -21.53
CA THR A 912 21.37 10.11 -22.97
C THR A 912 20.16 11.01 -23.28
N SER A 913 19.14 11.10 -22.41
CA SER A 913 17.92 11.87 -22.71
C SER A 913 18.16 13.39 -22.77
N MET A 914 19.15 13.88 -22.01
CA MET A 914 19.61 15.27 -22.13
C MET A 914 20.26 15.59 -23.48
N PHE A 915 20.69 14.60 -24.26
CA PHE A 915 21.16 14.80 -25.63
C PHE A 915 19.99 14.91 -26.62
N ASP A 916 19.05 13.96 -26.62
CA ASP A 916 17.90 13.97 -27.55
C ASP A 916 17.01 15.22 -27.35
N ALA A 917 16.78 15.62 -26.09
CA ALA A 917 16.03 16.84 -25.78
C ALA A 917 16.76 18.12 -26.18
N ARG A 918 18.10 18.07 -26.36
CA ARG A 918 18.97 19.15 -26.86
C ARG A 918 19.14 19.17 -28.38
N GLU A 919 19.10 18.03 -29.08
CA GLU A 919 19.07 18.03 -30.55
C GLU A 919 17.78 18.69 -31.09
N ALA A 920 16.68 18.59 -30.33
CA ALA A 920 15.46 19.35 -30.58
C ALA A 920 15.54 20.86 -30.21
N LEU A 921 16.67 21.35 -29.69
CA LEU A 921 16.89 22.74 -29.27
C LEU A 921 17.86 23.53 -30.17
N VAL A 922 18.33 22.96 -31.28
CA VAL A 922 19.19 23.66 -32.24
C VAL A 922 18.37 24.24 -33.39
N PRO A 923 18.30 25.58 -33.56
CA PRO A 923 17.71 26.20 -34.75
C PRO A 923 18.45 25.73 -36.02
N GLY A 924 17.74 25.30 -37.06
CA GLY A 924 18.36 24.71 -38.26
C GLY A 924 18.70 23.21 -38.17
N SER A 925 18.14 22.50 -37.19
CA SER A 925 18.12 21.02 -37.16
C SER A 925 17.59 20.41 -38.48
N VAL A 926 17.93 19.14 -38.78
CA VAL A 926 17.60 18.46 -40.06
C VAL A 926 16.08 18.46 -40.36
N TYR A 927 15.25 18.61 -39.34
CA TYR A 927 13.79 18.69 -39.44
C TYR A 927 13.23 20.06 -39.87
N ASP A 928 14.08 21.10 -40.00
CA ASP A 928 13.68 22.50 -40.23
C ASP A 928 13.62 22.89 -41.74
N ARG A 929 13.87 21.95 -42.66
CA ARG A 929 13.83 22.21 -44.12
C ARG A 929 12.43 22.12 -44.72
N ALA A 930 11.56 23.04 -44.32
CA ALA A 930 10.24 23.23 -44.93
C ALA A 930 9.80 24.70 -45.10
N ARG A 931 10.73 25.63 -45.35
CA ARG A 931 10.39 26.94 -45.94
C ARG A 931 11.55 27.54 -46.73
N ALA A 932 11.26 27.99 -47.95
CA ALA A 932 12.25 28.57 -48.86
C ALA A 932 11.96 30.06 -49.11
N LEU A 933 13.05 30.82 -49.31
CA LEU A 933 13.15 32.08 -50.05
C LEU A 933 12.39 33.32 -49.53
N ARG A 934 13.15 34.27 -48.97
CA ARG A 934 13.24 35.66 -49.48
C ARG A 934 14.54 36.35 -49.02
N ASP A 935 14.89 37.41 -49.73
CA ASP A 935 16.24 38.00 -49.88
C ASP A 935 16.73 38.91 -48.72
N PRO A 936 18.00 39.38 -48.74
CA PRO A 936 18.73 39.82 -47.54
C PRO A 936 18.90 41.34 -47.44
N LEU A 937 19.43 41.84 -46.30
CA LEU A 937 20.37 42.99 -46.21
C LEU A 937 20.82 43.26 -44.75
N ALA A 938 22.11 43.60 -44.59
CA ALA A 938 22.78 44.24 -43.42
C ALA A 938 22.87 43.51 -42.05
N TYR A 939 23.87 43.74 -41.18
CA TYR A 939 25.30 44.10 -41.36
C TYR A 939 26.10 43.87 -40.04
N VAL A 940 27.08 42.96 -40.06
CA VAL A 940 28.39 42.92 -39.34
C VAL A 940 28.55 43.43 -37.88
N GLY A 941 28.68 42.46 -36.93
CA GLY A 941 29.73 42.29 -35.88
C GLY A 941 30.19 43.43 -34.94
N PRO A 942 31.31 43.25 -34.17
CA PRO A 942 31.90 41.99 -33.66
C PRO A 942 32.41 42.06 -32.18
N GLU A 943 32.74 40.92 -31.55
CA GLU A 943 33.92 40.82 -30.64
C GLU A 943 34.42 39.36 -30.43
N ARG A 944 35.68 39.19 -30.00
CA ARG A 944 36.50 37.95 -29.97
C ARG A 944 37.00 37.68 -28.52
N ALA A 945 36.91 36.48 -27.93
CA ALA A 945 37.70 35.23 -28.14
C ALA A 945 39.11 35.19 -27.51
N ALA A 946 39.45 34.13 -26.73
CA ALA A 946 40.70 33.31 -26.79
C ALA A 946 41.04 32.47 -25.52
N LEU A 947 41.93 31.46 -25.70
CA LEU A 947 42.60 30.48 -24.78
C LEU A 947 41.91 29.08 -24.71
N LEU A 948 42.34 27.99 -25.39
CA LEU A 948 43.62 27.21 -25.47
C LEU A 948 43.96 26.46 -24.16
N HIS A 949 44.38 25.17 -24.09
CA HIS A 949 45.08 24.24 -25.02
C HIS A 949 44.69 22.73 -24.83
N ALA A 950 45.19 21.83 -25.70
CA ALA A 950 45.14 20.34 -25.59
C ALA A 950 46.55 19.73 -25.43
N PRO A 951 46.70 18.38 -25.24
CA PRO A 951 47.27 17.57 -26.34
C PRO A 951 46.76 16.12 -26.47
N VAL A 952 47.25 15.43 -27.52
CA VAL A 952 46.89 14.07 -28.01
C VAL A 952 48.17 13.22 -28.19
N PRO A 953 48.12 11.88 -28.16
CA PRO A 953 49.06 11.02 -28.91
C PRO A 953 48.38 10.15 -29.98
N ALA A 954 49.12 9.79 -31.04
CA ALA A 954 48.61 9.12 -32.26
C ALA A 954 49.55 8.04 -32.83
N ALA A 955 49.00 7.02 -33.50
CA ALA A 955 49.64 6.02 -34.39
C ALA A 955 48.54 5.08 -34.96
N ALA A 956 48.57 4.51 -36.17
CA ALA A 956 49.49 4.61 -37.32
C ALA A 956 48.78 4.28 -38.67
N PHE A 957 49.53 4.43 -39.78
CA PHE A 957 49.20 4.18 -41.20
C PHE A 957 48.90 2.68 -41.52
N SER A 958 48.29 2.27 -42.65
CA SER A 958 48.79 2.46 -44.04
C SER A 958 47.79 2.15 -45.19
N ALA A 959 48.24 2.43 -46.42
CA ALA A 959 47.56 2.37 -47.74
C ALA A 959 47.25 0.94 -48.25
N HIS A 960 46.62 0.64 -49.41
CA HIS A 960 46.73 1.25 -50.75
C HIS A 960 45.71 0.69 -51.80
N ARG A 961 45.34 1.49 -52.82
CA ARG A 961 44.84 1.12 -54.21
C ARG A 961 43.51 0.32 -54.33
N GLY A 962 42.68 0.46 -55.38
CA GLY A 962 42.63 1.37 -56.55
C GLY A 962 41.95 0.75 -57.80
N LEU A 963 41.33 1.57 -58.68
CA LEU A 963 40.65 1.23 -59.97
C LEU A 963 39.21 0.63 -59.84
N ARG A 964 38.20 0.87 -60.71
CA ARG A 964 38.04 1.63 -61.99
C ARG A 964 36.53 1.95 -62.23
N ALA A 965 36.19 2.93 -63.09
CA ALA A 965 34.82 3.31 -63.55
C ALA A 965 34.61 2.95 -65.06
N PRO A 966 33.56 3.37 -65.86
CA PRO A 966 32.34 4.18 -65.61
C PRO A 966 30.99 3.58 -66.20
N PRO A 967 30.15 4.19 -67.09
CA PRO A 967 28.77 4.64 -66.75
C PRO A 967 27.59 4.13 -67.63
N ALA A 968 26.40 4.74 -67.46
CA ALA A 968 25.04 4.38 -67.95
C ALA A 968 24.77 4.44 -69.48
N PRO A 969 23.57 3.98 -69.96
CA PRO A 969 22.56 4.93 -70.49
C PRO A 969 21.05 4.54 -70.35
N ALA A 970 20.14 5.45 -70.77
CA ALA A 970 18.69 5.27 -71.04
C ALA A 970 18.44 5.27 -72.60
N PRO A 971 17.22 5.35 -73.25
CA PRO A 971 15.84 5.66 -72.77
C PRO A 971 14.57 5.05 -73.51
N ARG A 972 13.34 5.26 -72.95
CA ARG A 972 11.99 5.50 -73.63
C ARG A 972 11.31 4.37 -74.49
N PRO A 973 10.03 4.49 -75.00
CA PRO A 973 8.76 5.14 -74.54
C PRO A 973 7.37 4.44 -74.86
N ALA A 974 6.24 4.97 -74.29
CA ALA A 974 4.82 4.93 -74.75
C ALA A 974 4.01 3.57 -74.74
N ARG A 975 2.65 3.45 -74.78
CA ARG A 975 1.46 4.31 -75.14
C ARG A 975 0.16 4.00 -74.32
N ARG A 976 -0.64 5.05 -74.07
CA ARG A 976 -2.14 5.29 -74.17
C ARG A 976 -3.21 4.14 -74.21
N ARG A 977 -4.20 4.19 -73.26
CA ARG A 977 -5.67 4.54 -73.37
C ARG A 977 -6.61 3.86 -74.45
N PRO A 978 -7.98 3.85 -74.36
CA PRO A 978 -8.94 4.26 -73.30
C PRO A 978 -10.19 3.28 -73.14
N PRO A 979 -11.52 3.63 -73.00
CA PRO A 979 -12.50 2.83 -72.20
C PRO A 979 -13.75 2.33 -72.98
N ARG A 980 -14.82 1.85 -72.30
CA ARG A 980 -16.17 1.66 -72.89
C ARG A 980 -17.31 2.16 -71.98
N LEU A 981 -18.39 2.60 -72.65
CA LEU A 981 -19.66 3.11 -72.10
C LEU A 981 -20.76 2.05 -72.14
N SER A 982 -21.74 2.15 -71.23
CA SER A 982 -23.22 2.08 -71.45
C SER A 982 -23.95 1.87 -70.11
N GLN A 983 -25.18 2.33 -69.85
CA GLN A 983 -26.06 3.33 -70.48
C GLN A 983 -27.07 3.82 -69.42
N GLU A 984 -27.60 5.03 -69.58
CA GLU A 984 -28.70 5.62 -68.79
C GLU A 984 -30.07 5.13 -69.33
N PRO A 985 -31.26 5.39 -68.71
CA PRO A 985 -31.85 6.75 -68.74
C PRO A 985 -32.85 7.19 -67.62
N LEU A 986 -32.99 8.52 -67.44
CA LEU A 986 -34.23 9.33 -67.19
C LEU A 986 -35.17 8.96 -66.00
N SER A 987 -35.84 9.86 -65.26
CA SER A 987 -36.02 11.34 -65.25
C SER A 987 -36.38 11.80 -63.79
N GLN A 988 -36.84 13.00 -63.38
CA GLN A 988 -37.21 14.28 -64.01
C GLN A 988 -37.15 15.45 -62.96
N GLN A 989 -37.51 16.67 -63.36
CA GLN A 989 -37.95 17.83 -62.51
C GLN A 989 -39.18 18.49 -63.24
N PRO A 990 -39.72 19.71 -62.95
CA PRO A 990 -39.46 20.74 -61.91
C PRO A 990 -40.77 21.34 -61.27
N PRO A 991 -41.04 22.68 -61.16
CA PRO A 991 -40.73 23.56 -60.00
C PRO A 991 -41.90 24.45 -59.46
N LEU A 992 -41.59 25.35 -58.50
CA LEU A 992 -42.09 26.76 -58.25
C LEU A 992 -42.41 27.04 -56.75
N SER A 993 -41.66 27.93 -56.06
CA SER A 993 -41.95 29.37 -55.78
C SER A 993 -42.87 29.58 -54.54
N LEU A 994 -42.78 30.58 -53.64
CA LEU A 994 -42.36 32.01 -53.74
C LEU A 994 -41.94 32.60 -52.36
N SER A 995 -41.23 33.75 -52.43
CA SER A 995 -40.79 34.77 -51.44
C SER A 995 -41.50 35.01 -50.08
N GLN A 996 -40.71 35.43 -49.06
CA GLN A 996 -40.71 36.69 -48.26
C GLN A 996 -39.92 36.44 -46.93
N GLY A 997 -38.99 37.29 -46.44
CA GLY A 997 -39.19 38.58 -45.75
C GLY A 997 -39.46 38.35 -44.25
N ALA A 998 -38.80 38.95 -43.23
CA ALA A 998 -37.72 39.95 -43.17
C ALA A 998 -37.04 39.98 -41.77
N SER A 999 -35.93 40.73 -41.64
CA SER A 999 -35.41 41.44 -40.44
C SER A 999 -35.35 40.76 -39.04
N GLN A 1000 -34.12 40.62 -38.51
CA GLN A 1000 -33.83 40.69 -37.07
C GLN A 1000 -34.00 42.13 -36.53
N PRO A 1001 -34.07 42.32 -35.20
CA PRO A 1001 -32.96 43.00 -34.53
C PRO A 1001 -32.52 42.38 -33.18
N ASP A 1002 -31.31 42.73 -32.74
CA ASP A 1002 -30.82 42.55 -31.36
C ASP A 1002 -31.65 43.33 -30.32
N PHE A 1003 -31.63 42.91 -29.04
CA PHE A 1003 -31.18 43.77 -27.91
C PHE A 1003 -31.09 42.99 -26.56
N SER A 1004 -29.98 43.23 -25.87
CA SER A 1004 -29.69 43.30 -24.41
C SER A 1004 -30.56 42.61 -23.31
N GLN A 1005 -29.81 41.99 -22.37
CA GLN A 1005 -29.82 42.16 -20.91
C GLN A 1005 -31.04 41.83 -20.01
N GLU A 1006 -30.66 41.43 -18.78
CA GLU A 1006 -31.39 41.44 -17.50
C GLU A 1006 -32.63 40.55 -17.31
N SER A 1007 -32.47 39.57 -16.41
CA SER A 1007 -33.58 39.00 -15.62
C SER A 1007 -33.10 38.66 -14.20
N ALA A 1008 -33.53 39.46 -13.22
CA ALA A 1008 -33.42 39.12 -11.80
C ALA A 1008 -34.47 38.05 -11.41
N ALA A 1009 -34.39 37.58 -10.16
CA ALA A 1009 -35.29 36.55 -9.60
C ALA A 1009 -36.78 36.97 -9.56
N PRO A 1010 -37.67 35.98 -9.38
CA PRO A 1010 -38.69 36.15 -8.35
C PRO A 1010 -38.91 34.93 -7.43
N ASP A 1011 -39.50 35.22 -6.27
CA ASP A 1011 -39.73 34.31 -5.14
C ASP A 1011 -40.84 33.26 -5.32
N CYS A 1012 -40.82 32.28 -4.40
CA CYS A 1012 -41.87 31.28 -4.22
C CYS A 1012 -43.22 31.87 -3.74
N PRO A 1013 -44.37 31.41 -4.26
CA PRO A 1013 -45.67 31.68 -3.67
C PRO A 1013 -46.08 30.64 -2.61
N SER A 1014 -46.91 31.11 -1.67
CA SER A 1014 -47.45 30.39 -0.52
C SER A 1014 -48.63 29.46 -0.83
N GLN A 1015 -48.90 28.50 0.08
CA GLN A 1015 -50.15 27.73 0.14
C GLN A 1015 -51.37 28.58 0.49
N PRO A 1016 -52.59 28.03 0.28
CA PRO A 1016 -53.68 28.23 1.23
C PRO A 1016 -54.35 26.92 1.73
N ASP A 1017 -54.90 27.05 2.94
CA ASP A 1017 -55.87 26.28 3.75
C ASP A 1017 -56.85 25.30 3.05
N GLY A 1018 -57.47 24.31 3.71
CA GLY A 1018 -57.51 23.95 5.14
C GLY A 1018 -58.67 22.97 5.47
N LEU A 1019 -59.15 22.96 6.73
CA LEU A 1019 -60.22 22.10 7.34
C LEU A 1019 -59.77 20.69 7.78
N LEU A 1020 -60.14 20.09 8.92
CA LEU A 1020 -60.72 20.41 10.25
C LEU A 1020 -60.87 19.00 10.92
N SER A 1021 -60.43 18.69 12.14
CA SER A 1021 -61.20 18.88 13.39
C SER A 1021 -60.49 18.23 14.61
N GLN A 1022 -60.52 18.92 15.77
CA GLN A 1022 -60.77 18.45 17.17
C GLN A 1022 -60.05 17.18 17.72
N ASP A 1023 -59.66 17.06 18.99
CA ASP A 1023 -59.46 17.94 20.17
C ASP A 1023 -58.58 17.10 21.16
N SER A 1024 -57.66 17.59 21.99
CA SER A 1024 -57.96 18.32 23.24
C SER A 1024 -56.69 18.54 24.10
N THR A 1025 -56.67 19.62 24.90
CA THR A 1025 -55.91 19.82 26.18
C THR A 1025 -54.38 19.66 26.22
N TYR A 1026 -53.60 20.75 26.37
CA TYR A 1026 -53.13 21.38 27.65
C TYR A 1026 -51.95 20.62 28.33
N GLN A 1027 -50.88 21.23 28.86
CA GLN A 1027 -50.56 22.65 29.09
C GLN A 1027 -49.05 22.90 29.35
N GLY A 1028 -48.51 24.04 28.94
CA GLY A 1028 -47.26 24.66 29.47
C GLY A 1028 -45.92 24.22 28.86
N GLY A 1029 -44.93 25.10 28.61
CA GLY A 1029 -44.92 26.57 28.73
C GLY A 1029 -43.53 27.13 29.09
N PHE A 1030 -43.19 28.30 28.52
CA PHE A 1030 -41.93 29.09 28.69
C PHE A 1030 -40.67 28.52 28.03
N ARG A 1031 -40.01 29.16 27.05
CA ARG A 1031 -39.56 30.55 26.78
C ARG A 1031 -38.06 30.72 27.00
N ALA A 1032 -37.34 30.70 25.88
CA ALA A 1032 -36.20 31.53 25.49
C ALA A 1032 -35.48 32.40 26.54
N ARG A 1033 -34.14 32.32 26.53
CA ARG A 1033 -33.28 33.51 26.47
C ARG A 1033 -32.10 33.27 25.53
N CYS A 1034 -31.81 34.28 24.72
CA CYS A 1034 -30.59 34.39 23.93
C CYS A 1034 -29.62 35.28 24.70
N SER A 1035 -28.36 34.86 24.84
CA SER A 1035 -27.28 35.72 25.29
C SER A 1035 -25.93 35.20 24.78
N GLN A 1036 -25.28 36.06 24.00
CA GLN A 1036 -23.85 36.12 23.66
C GLN A 1036 -22.93 35.18 24.47
N TYR A 1037 -22.21 34.29 23.80
CA TYR A 1037 -20.75 34.40 23.59
C TYR A 1037 -20.30 33.48 22.43
#